data_AF-A0A1G9KIE4-F1
#
_entry.id   AF-A0A1G9KIE4-F1
#
_cell.length_a   1.000
_cell.length_b   1.000
_cell.length_c   1.000
_cell.angle_alpha   90.00
_cell.angle_beta   90.00
_cell.angle_gamma   90.00
#
_symmetry.space_group_name_H-M   'P 1'
#
loop_
_entity.id
_entity.type
_entity.pdbx_description
1 polymer ?
#
loop_
_entity_poly.entity_id
_entity_poly.type
_entity_poly.pdbx_seq_one_letter_code
_entity_poly.pdbx_strand_id
1 'polypeptide(L)'
;MAIITQTNRTLLLEEINPEKLDLLTMVGDVKGMDSLNDEKIKEINEHLQVRSFDEFLEKFDPVVYSFYNASNQRVMYTLKKPENIPDELLTEIHLNMHNDFLKMLLTLVETKRSQGLLNVDFKFEKLTNLISPAKVMEDIRQLRKEMRYLYSEYALLEEGDPKKLDVGDKLNVMFEEASMNYNNVMAMLPLAIEDIKTRLLLGAGGDGKNDTPLTLGVLSMGEEGELKILEAPKPETKALATLDDQINRGLITAIEEDYEALNADSPSVYVKALVARTFCPLPSTMVSTVDTEKEIVNYNSYLEFYKTAKDDFIKTVKPLIEKVLGVRLFFEQYPAKLKGMRPSLLITNAGNEMLVKSSNIPRLITFLNTVNAKNDFNNTVWYAIFPSVSLDQNSKMKLSRERFKGNKIVENPNVNSVESLARILDVMKDYRVQCFFSYETGDKTTFNYMATEGIEKFVERCASLTGKPYSEFGIPCIPNFTIVPKDKSGVILDKKMVLNDANMAELSNAKEDIMKLWIDGVYIGAAFVAAGLCAATQCPEYLKKIFKRNVDTELPGVRFDLEAGDHPLRVRTSLAKEITGFTNSIKDDINRKNFGFVFSSENAAFNGLNITDIMVYKARNLLYDTELGVYEPIYKTQVTTYIERVLRHATGDFKQDNIIKFFSNNPQSQKSLWAGKRDQVNSIISEGDDISYVIDEANGICTLDITFNGNVKNLEIEINRLTSAGRSA
;
A
#
# COMPACT_ATOMS: atom_id res chain seq x y z
N MET A 1 30.71 21.55 14.13
CA MET A 1 30.66 20.71 12.92
C MET A 1 29.47 21.15 12.09
N ALA A 2 29.63 21.43 10.80
CA ALA A 2 28.48 21.68 9.92
C ALA A 2 27.89 20.32 9.52
N ILE A 3 26.59 20.10 9.77
CA ILE A 3 25.90 18.84 9.51
C ILE A 3 24.54 19.16 8.89
N ILE A 4 24.15 18.40 7.87
CA ILE A 4 22.81 18.44 7.30
C ILE A 4 21.98 17.38 8.01
N THR A 5 20.93 17.80 8.71
CA THR A 5 20.14 16.95 9.60
C THR A 5 19.04 16.17 8.90
N GLN A 6 18.64 16.57 7.70
CA GLN A 6 17.58 15.93 6.90
C GLN A 6 18.13 15.44 5.56
N THR A 7 18.41 14.14 5.46
CA THR A 7 19.01 13.52 4.27
C THR A 7 18.15 12.46 3.60
N ASN A 8 16.87 12.35 3.97
CA ASN A 8 16.00 11.24 3.56
C ASN A 8 14.61 11.64 3.05
N ARG A 9 14.43 12.90 2.65
CA ARG A 9 13.21 13.34 1.98
C ARG A 9 13.16 12.75 0.56
N THR A 10 12.05 12.10 0.25
CA THR A 10 11.82 11.40 -1.01
C THR A 10 10.67 12.02 -1.79
N LEU A 11 10.81 12.17 -3.11
CA LEU A 11 9.76 12.59 -4.02
C LEU A 11 9.12 11.36 -4.69
N LEU A 12 7.80 11.20 -4.61
CA LEU A 12 7.06 10.18 -5.36
C LEU A 12 6.44 10.80 -6.61
N LEU A 13 6.83 10.31 -7.78
CA LEU A 13 6.31 10.72 -9.08
C LEU A 13 5.16 9.80 -9.48
N GLU A 14 3.97 10.12 -8.99
CA GLU A 14 2.78 9.31 -9.20
C GLU A 14 1.47 10.10 -9.01
N GLU A 15 0.39 9.67 -9.67
CA GLU A 15 -0.97 10.15 -9.46
C GLU A 15 -1.73 9.20 -8.51
N ILE A 16 -2.20 9.72 -7.38
CA ILE A 16 -2.92 8.94 -6.36
C ILE A 16 -4.41 9.24 -6.42
N ASN A 17 -4.78 10.53 -6.35
CA ASN A 17 -6.16 10.98 -6.45
C ASN A 17 -6.21 12.25 -7.32
N PRO A 18 -6.74 12.17 -8.56
CA PRO A 18 -6.84 13.31 -9.46
C PRO A 18 -7.67 14.49 -8.94
N GLU A 19 -8.57 14.27 -7.97
CA GLU A 19 -9.42 15.31 -7.39
C GLU A 19 -8.70 16.12 -6.28
N LYS A 20 -7.54 15.65 -5.81
CA LYS A 20 -6.72 16.39 -4.84
C LYS A 20 -5.71 17.26 -5.57
N LEU A 21 -5.25 18.31 -4.89
CA LEU A 21 -4.21 19.19 -5.43
C LEU A 21 -2.97 18.39 -5.85
N ASP A 22 -2.33 18.86 -6.92
CA ASP A 22 -1.10 18.30 -7.46
C ASP A 22 0.01 19.35 -7.47
N LEU A 23 1.26 18.89 -7.57
CA LEU A 23 2.44 19.75 -7.54
C LEU A 23 2.43 20.80 -8.66
N LEU A 24 1.98 20.46 -9.87
CA LEU A 24 1.97 21.38 -11.01
C LEU A 24 0.94 22.48 -10.82
N THR A 25 -0.22 22.16 -10.25
CA THR A 25 -1.28 23.11 -9.94
C THR A 25 -0.87 24.04 -8.81
N MET A 26 -0.25 23.51 -7.75
CA MET A 26 0.22 24.32 -6.62
C MET A 26 1.39 25.22 -7.01
N VAL A 27 2.32 24.76 -7.84
CA VAL A 27 3.42 25.61 -8.34
C VAL A 27 2.92 26.72 -9.26
N GLY A 28 1.92 26.43 -10.10
CA GLY A 28 1.31 27.43 -10.99
C GLY A 28 2.18 27.82 -12.19
N ASP A 29 1.96 29.02 -12.74
CA ASP A 29 2.78 29.56 -13.83
C ASP A 29 4.11 30.11 -13.30
N VAL A 30 5.20 29.72 -13.96
CA VAL A 30 6.59 30.00 -13.53
C VAL A 30 7.37 30.80 -14.55
N LYS A 31 6.68 31.42 -15.54
CA LYS A 31 7.34 32.28 -16.52
C LYS A 31 8.09 33.42 -15.83
N GLY A 32 9.42 33.41 -15.97
CA GLY A 32 10.31 34.40 -15.36
C GLY A 32 10.51 34.23 -13.84
N MET A 33 10.14 33.07 -13.28
CA MET A 33 10.38 32.74 -11.87
C MET A 33 11.40 31.61 -11.75
N ASP A 34 12.47 31.86 -10.99
CA ASP A 34 13.50 30.85 -10.74
C ASP A 34 13.25 30.04 -9.45
N SER A 35 12.48 30.59 -8.51
CA SER A 35 12.16 29.96 -7.23
C SER A 35 10.80 30.41 -6.67
N LEU A 36 10.27 29.63 -5.73
CA LEU A 36 9.05 29.89 -4.98
C LEU A 36 9.36 30.54 -3.63
N ASN A 37 8.38 31.25 -3.08
CA ASN A 37 8.46 31.80 -1.73
C ASN A 37 8.22 30.71 -0.66
N ASP A 38 8.61 31.01 0.58
CA ASP A 38 8.55 30.04 1.67
C ASP A 38 7.10 29.68 2.07
N GLU A 39 6.15 30.61 1.92
CA GLU A 39 4.73 30.36 2.13
C GLU A 39 4.20 29.28 1.17
N LYS A 40 4.58 29.34 -0.11
CA LYS A 40 4.17 28.33 -1.10
C LYS A 40 4.80 26.97 -0.85
N ILE A 41 6.05 26.93 -0.39
CA ILE A 41 6.69 25.68 0.03
C ILE A 41 5.98 25.08 1.24
N LYS A 42 5.55 25.91 2.20
CA LYS A 42 4.77 25.46 3.35
C LYS A 42 3.43 24.87 2.91
N GLU A 43 2.71 25.55 2.03
CA GLU A 43 1.44 25.07 1.46
C GLU A 43 1.62 23.73 0.72
N ILE A 44 2.65 23.63 -0.14
CA ILE A 44 3.02 22.38 -0.84
C ILE A 44 3.28 21.26 0.17
N ASN A 45 4.02 21.52 1.25
CA ASN A 45 4.29 20.52 2.27
C ASN A 45 3.02 20.11 3.04
N GLU A 46 2.12 21.07 3.33
CA GLU A 46 0.87 20.80 4.03
C GLU A 46 -0.03 19.85 3.23
N HIS A 47 -0.15 20.04 1.91
CA HIS A 47 -0.99 19.21 1.07
C HIS A 47 -0.32 17.94 0.54
N LEU A 48 0.96 18.00 0.16
CA LEU A 48 1.60 16.95 -0.63
C LEU A 48 2.64 16.12 0.13
N GLN A 49 3.16 16.62 1.26
CA GLN A 49 4.15 15.90 2.05
C GLN A 49 3.47 15.07 3.13
N VAL A 50 3.87 13.81 3.24
CA VAL A 50 3.41 12.86 4.27
C VAL A 50 4.62 12.25 5.00
N ARG A 51 4.44 11.89 6.26
CA ARG A 51 5.44 11.26 7.14
C ARG A 51 5.01 9.89 7.64
N SER A 52 3.78 9.48 7.32
CA SER A 52 3.23 8.17 7.71
C SER A 52 2.23 7.68 6.66
N PHE A 53 1.91 6.39 6.73
CA PHE A 53 0.87 5.81 5.89
C PHE A 53 -0.53 6.34 6.26
N ASP A 54 -0.81 6.57 7.54
CA ASP A 54 -2.10 7.11 7.99
C ASP A 54 -2.31 8.54 7.47
N GLU A 55 -1.29 9.40 7.61
CA GLU A 55 -1.30 10.77 7.04
C GLU A 55 -1.47 10.76 5.52
N PHE A 56 -0.96 9.74 4.84
CA PHE A 56 -1.17 9.56 3.40
C PHE A 56 -2.63 9.25 3.05
N LEU A 57 -3.26 8.33 3.78
CA LEU A 57 -4.67 8.01 3.59
C LEU A 57 -5.56 9.23 3.85
N GLU A 58 -5.26 10.02 4.88
CA GLU A 58 -6.00 11.24 5.23
C GLU A 58 -5.85 12.34 4.16
N LYS A 59 -4.62 12.63 3.70
CA LYS A 59 -4.37 13.73 2.76
C LYS A 59 -4.81 13.43 1.34
N PHE A 60 -4.46 12.23 0.84
CA PHE A 60 -4.72 11.88 -0.55
C PHE A 60 -6.05 11.19 -0.77
N ASP A 61 -6.62 10.56 0.27
CA ASP A 61 -7.93 9.91 0.24
C ASP A 61 -8.18 9.16 -1.07
N PRO A 62 -7.50 8.02 -1.32
CA PRO A 62 -7.58 7.35 -2.62
C PRO A 62 -8.99 6.78 -2.82
N VAL A 63 -9.67 7.18 -3.90
CA VAL A 63 -11.09 6.86 -4.15
C VAL A 63 -11.28 6.08 -5.44
N VAL A 64 -12.24 5.16 -5.44
CA VAL A 64 -12.81 4.53 -6.63
C VAL A 64 -14.26 4.95 -6.76
N TYR A 65 -14.67 5.41 -7.93
CA TYR A 65 -16.05 5.76 -8.22
C TYR A 65 -16.80 4.57 -8.78
N SER A 66 -18.04 4.39 -8.36
CA SER A 66 -18.94 3.37 -8.90
C SER A 66 -20.30 3.94 -9.27
N PHE A 67 -20.90 3.40 -10.33
CA PHE A 67 -22.23 3.77 -10.80
C PHE A 67 -22.90 2.60 -11.53
N TYR A 68 -24.24 2.58 -11.54
CA TYR A 68 -25.01 1.56 -12.23
C TYR A 68 -25.28 1.95 -13.68
N ASN A 69 -24.91 1.09 -14.64
CA ASN A 69 -25.26 1.27 -16.04
C ASN A 69 -26.49 0.40 -16.38
N ALA A 70 -27.64 1.07 -16.51
CA ALA A 70 -28.90 0.41 -16.83
C ALA A 70 -28.94 -0.24 -18.23
N SER A 71 -28.13 0.22 -19.19
CA SER A 71 -28.13 -0.32 -20.56
C SER A 71 -27.52 -1.71 -20.64
N ASN A 72 -26.49 -1.99 -19.84
CA ASN A 72 -25.84 -3.30 -19.80
C ASN A 72 -26.09 -4.07 -18.48
N GLN A 73 -26.87 -3.50 -17.56
CA GLN A 73 -27.21 -4.06 -16.25
C GLN A 73 -25.97 -4.43 -15.41
N ARG A 74 -24.95 -3.56 -15.44
CA ARG A 74 -23.69 -3.78 -14.70
C ARG A 74 -23.29 -2.57 -13.88
N VAL A 75 -22.58 -2.83 -12.79
CA VAL A 75 -21.90 -1.78 -12.03
C VAL A 75 -20.56 -1.50 -12.68
N MET A 76 -20.34 -0.23 -12.98
CA MET A 76 -19.14 0.29 -13.57
C MET A 76 -18.27 0.90 -12.48
N TYR A 77 -16.96 0.70 -12.58
CA TYR A 77 -15.99 1.29 -11.65
C TYR A 77 -14.98 2.12 -12.43
N THR A 78 -14.62 3.30 -11.92
CA THR A 78 -13.61 4.18 -12.50
C THR A 78 -12.70 4.78 -11.42
N LEU A 79 -11.43 5.00 -11.76
CA LEU A 79 -10.48 5.69 -10.87
C LEU A 79 -10.57 7.21 -10.99
N LYS A 80 -11.14 7.72 -12.08
CA LYS A 80 -11.40 9.15 -12.29
C LYS A 80 -12.87 9.43 -12.11
N LYS A 81 -13.19 10.55 -11.48
CA LYS A 81 -14.57 11.00 -11.33
C LYS A 81 -15.17 11.26 -12.71
N PRO A 82 -16.29 10.60 -13.08
CA PRO A 82 -16.90 10.81 -14.38
C PRO A 82 -17.68 12.13 -14.42
N GLU A 83 -17.26 13.07 -15.26
CA GLU A 83 -17.86 14.42 -15.34
C GLU A 83 -19.33 14.44 -15.81
N ASN A 84 -19.76 13.41 -16.54
CA ASN A 84 -21.09 13.36 -17.16
C ASN A 84 -22.16 12.69 -16.28
N ILE A 85 -21.81 12.25 -15.08
CA ILE A 85 -22.73 11.53 -14.18
C ILE A 85 -23.01 12.43 -12.97
N PRO A 86 -24.30 12.68 -12.63
CA PRO A 86 -24.65 13.42 -11.42
C PRO A 86 -24.09 12.76 -10.15
N ASP A 87 -23.64 13.57 -9.19
CA ASP A 87 -23.06 13.10 -7.93
C ASP A 87 -24.02 12.18 -7.14
N GLU A 88 -25.34 12.42 -7.24
CA GLU A 88 -26.38 11.59 -6.61
C GLU A 88 -26.40 10.13 -7.11
N LEU A 89 -25.87 9.88 -8.31
CA LEU A 89 -25.81 8.55 -8.93
C LEU A 89 -24.41 7.91 -8.83
N LEU A 90 -23.47 8.61 -8.20
CA LEU A 90 -22.11 8.15 -7.97
C LEU A 90 -21.94 7.69 -6.53
N THR A 91 -21.31 6.55 -6.36
CA THR A 91 -20.88 6.08 -5.04
C THR A 91 -19.36 6.09 -4.98
N GLU A 92 -18.83 6.86 -4.03
CA GLU A 92 -17.40 6.95 -3.74
C GLU A 92 -16.98 5.80 -2.81
N ILE A 93 -15.98 5.03 -3.21
CA ILE A 93 -15.40 3.94 -2.45
C ILE A 93 -14.00 4.37 -2.02
N HIS A 94 -13.88 4.82 -0.77
CA HIS A 94 -12.61 5.23 -0.18
C HIS A 94 -11.74 4.02 0.15
N LEU A 95 -10.46 4.06 -0.25
CA LEU A 95 -9.46 3.04 0.09
C LEU A 95 -8.77 3.39 1.41
N ASN A 96 -9.52 3.28 2.49
CA ASN A 96 -9.05 3.52 3.86
C ASN A 96 -8.98 2.20 4.66
N MET A 97 -8.71 2.29 5.97
CA MET A 97 -8.61 1.12 6.86
C MET A 97 -9.93 0.34 7.05
N HIS A 98 -11.06 0.92 6.63
CA HIS A 98 -12.38 0.27 6.64
C HIS A 98 -12.68 -0.49 5.34
N ASN A 99 -11.90 -0.29 4.27
CA ASN A 99 -12.09 -1.02 3.03
C ASN A 99 -11.64 -2.49 3.18
N ASP A 100 -12.55 -3.43 2.99
CA ASP A 100 -12.29 -4.87 3.17
C ASP A 100 -11.16 -5.40 2.28
N PHE A 101 -11.10 -4.95 1.02
CA PHE A 101 -10.10 -5.44 0.07
C PHE A 101 -8.71 -4.95 0.46
N LEU A 102 -8.57 -3.66 0.81
CA LEU A 102 -7.31 -3.12 1.33
C LEU A 102 -6.94 -3.84 2.64
N LYS A 103 -7.83 -3.88 3.63
CA LYS A 103 -7.61 -4.52 4.93
C LYS A 103 -7.19 -5.99 4.81
N MET A 104 -7.80 -6.74 3.89
CA MET A 104 -7.38 -8.11 3.57
C MET A 104 -5.93 -8.16 3.08
N LEU A 105 -5.54 -7.30 2.13
CA LEU A 105 -4.17 -7.24 1.62
C LEU A 105 -3.17 -6.82 2.70
N LEU A 106 -3.55 -5.86 3.55
CA LEU A 106 -2.78 -5.44 4.72
C LEU A 106 -2.54 -6.61 5.68
N THR A 107 -3.59 -7.36 5.99
CA THR A 107 -3.54 -8.55 6.85
C THR A 107 -2.70 -9.67 6.23
N LEU A 108 -2.78 -9.85 4.92
CA LEU A 108 -1.96 -10.80 4.16
C LEU A 108 -0.46 -10.50 4.33
N VAL A 109 -0.04 -9.25 4.13
CA VAL A 109 1.35 -8.83 4.29
C VAL A 109 1.84 -9.07 5.73
N GLU A 110 1.04 -8.68 6.73
CA GLU A 110 1.39 -8.84 8.15
C GLU A 110 1.44 -10.31 8.57
N THR A 111 0.49 -11.13 8.10
CA THR A 111 0.45 -12.56 8.43
C THR A 111 1.62 -13.29 7.78
N LYS A 112 1.95 -12.96 6.53
CA LYS A 112 3.11 -13.52 5.85
C LYS A 112 4.42 -13.11 6.53
N ARG A 113 4.54 -11.85 6.95
CA ARG A 113 5.66 -11.35 7.75
C ARG A 113 5.83 -12.11 9.05
N SER A 114 4.76 -12.29 9.82
CA SER A 114 4.82 -12.95 11.13
C SER A 114 5.15 -14.44 11.03
N GLN A 115 4.69 -15.11 9.97
CA GLN A 115 4.97 -16.52 9.73
C GLN A 115 6.33 -16.76 9.07
N GLY A 116 6.84 -15.80 8.30
CA GLY A 116 8.11 -15.93 7.58
C GLY A 116 8.13 -17.02 6.51
N LEU A 117 6.95 -17.43 6.02
CA LEU A 117 6.79 -18.52 5.05
C LEU A 117 6.98 -18.05 3.60
N LEU A 118 7.47 -18.96 2.77
CA LEU A 118 7.59 -18.78 1.33
C LEU A 118 6.21 -18.73 0.65
N ASN A 119 6.15 -18.17 -0.56
CA ASN A 119 4.91 -18.13 -1.35
C ASN A 119 4.35 -19.54 -1.61
N VAL A 120 5.22 -20.55 -1.74
CA VAL A 120 4.81 -21.94 -1.99
C VAL A 120 4.09 -22.56 -0.77
N ASP A 121 4.48 -22.19 0.44
CA ASP A 121 3.96 -22.77 1.68
C ASP A 121 2.84 -21.95 2.32
N PHE A 122 2.74 -20.66 1.98
CA PHE A 122 1.74 -19.76 2.52
C PHE A 122 0.34 -20.06 1.98
N LYS A 123 -0.65 -20.13 2.89
CA LYS A 123 -2.04 -20.48 2.58
C LYS A 123 -2.86 -19.23 2.24
N PHE A 124 -2.62 -18.66 1.05
CA PHE A 124 -3.33 -17.46 0.56
C PHE A 124 -4.85 -17.60 0.61
N GLU A 125 -5.39 -18.76 0.20
CA GLU A 125 -6.83 -19.05 0.15
C GLU A 125 -7.58 -18.76 1.46
N LYS A 126 -6.93 -18.94 2.62
CA LYS A 126 -7.57 -18.69 3.91
C LYS A 126 -7.87 -17.21 4.15
N LEU A 127 -6.98 -16.34 3.66
CA LEU A 127 -7.06 -14.90 3.87
C LEU A 127 -7.76 -14.21 2.70
N THR A 128 -7.64 -14.73 1.47
CA THR A 128 -8.39 -14.21 0.33
C THR A 128 -9.90 -14.44 0.48
N ASN A 129 -10.32 -15.44 1.27
CA ASN A 129 -11.73 -15.62 1.66
C ASN A 129 -12.28 -14.52 2.60
N LEU A 130 -11.45 -13.56 3.07
CA LEU A 130 -11.93 -12.46 3.91
C LEU A 130 -12.95 -11.56 3.20
N ILE A 131 -12.92 -11.52 1.86
CA ILE A 131 -13.87 -10.76 1.05
C ILE A 131 -15.07 -11.60 0.57
N SER A 132 -15.25 -12.82 1.11
CA SER A 132 -16.40 -13.68 0.77
C SER A 132 -17.68 -13.23 1.49
N PRO A 133 -18.89 -13.47 0.93
CA PRO A 133 -20.15 -13.14 1.60
C PRO A 133 -20.29 -13.75 2.99
N ALA A 134 -19.82 -15.00 3.16
CA ALA A 134 -19.86 -15.70 4.43
C ALA A 134 -19.05 -14.98 5.53
N LYS A 135 -17.90 -14.37 5.16
CA LYS A 135 -17.08 -13.63 6.12
C LYS A 135 -17.72 -12.31 6.52
N VAL A 136 -18.25 -11.56 5.55
CA VAL A 136 -19.03 -10.33 5.80
C VAL A 136 -20.15 -10.61 6.80
N MET A 137 -20.85 -11.74 6.64
CA MET A 137 -21.88 -12.15 7.61
C MET A 137 -21.33 -12.53 8.99
N GLU A 138 -20.16 -13.15 9.08
CA GLU A 138 -19.55 -13.45 10.38
C GLU A 138 -19.25 -12.17 11.16
N ASP A 139 -18.70 -11.16 10.49
CA ASP A 139 -18.38 -9.87 11.08
C ASP A 139 -19.66 -9.14 11.52
N ILE A 140 -20.72 -9.22 10.71
CA ILE A 140 -22.03 -8.66 11.05
C ILE A 140 -22.70 -9.42 12.20
N ARG A 141 -22.55 -10.75 12.28
CA ARG A 141 -23.04 -11.53 13.43
C ARG A 141 -22.34 -11.12 14.72
N GLN A 142 -21.06 -10.75 14.66
CA GLN A 142 -20.30 -10.24 15.80
C GLN A 142 -20.77 -8.84 16.18
N LEU A 143 -20.85 -7.91 15.22
CA LEU A 143 -21.38 -6.56 15.42
C LEU A 143 -22.79 -6.59 16.02
N ARG A 144 -23.64 -7.50 15.54
CA ARG A 144 -24.96 -7.76 16.12
C ARG A 144 -24.92 -8.17 17.59
N LYS A 145 -24.01 -9.07 17.98
CA LYS A 145 -23.88 -9.50 19.38
C LYS A 145 -23.49 -8.32 20.27
N GLU A 146 -22.58 -7.49 19.78
CA GLU A 146 -22.11 -6.29 20.47
C GLU A 146 -23.22 -5.24 20.58
N MET A 147 -23.96 -4.97 19.50
CA MET A 147 -25.12 -4.07 19.53
C MET A 147 -26.21 -4.57 20.48
N ARG A 148 -26.54 -5.86 20.45
CA ARG A 148 -27.50 -6.45 21.42
C ARG A 148 -27.04 -6.28 22.86
N TYR A 149 -25.76 -6.51 23.12
CA TYR A 149 -25.18 -6.40 24.46
C TYR A 149 -25.18 -4.95 24.96
N LEU A 150 -24.73 -4.00 24.14
CA LEU A 150 -24.73 -2.58 24.52
C LEU A 150 -26.15 -2.02 24.62
N TYR A 151 -27.07 -2.44 23.75
CA TYR A 151 -28.47 -2.02 23.82
C TYR A 151 -29.18 -2.60 25.04
N SER A 152 -28.85 -3.83 25.47
CA SER A 152 -29.39 -4.38 26.71
C SER A 152 -28.87 -3.62 27.94
N GLU A 153 -27.58 -3.26 27.98
CA GLU A 153 -27.03 -2.38 29.01
C GLU A 153 -27.72 -1.01 28.99
N TYR A 154 -27.90 -0.41 27.80
CA TYR A 154 -28.57 0.88 27.64
C TYR A 154 -30.03 0.86 28.12
N ALA A 155 -30.78 -0.19 27.79
CA ALA A 155 -32.18 -0.35 28.16
C ALA A 155 -32.39 -0.56 29.67
N LEU A 156 -31.39 -1.10 30.38
CA LEU A 156 -31.42 -1.32 31.82
C LEU A 156 -31.10 -0.06 32.65
N LEU A 157 -30.51 0.98 32.04
CA LEU A 157 -30.12 2.21 32.73
C LEU A 157 -31.27 3.23 32.77
N GLU A 158 -31.36 3.98 33.88
CA GLU A 158 -32.38 5.01 34.10
C GLU A 158 -32.14 6.26 33.24
N GLU A 159 -33.20 6.98 32.87
CA GLU A 159 -33.09 8.24 32.15
C GLU A 159 -32.37 9.30 33.00
N GLY A 160 -31.32 9.91 32.44
CA GLY A 160 -30.49 10.91 33.11
C GLY A 160 -29.22 10.37 33.77
N ASP A 161 -28.98 9.06 33.79
CA ASP A 161 -27.68 8.48 34.22
C ASP A 161 -26.58 8.84 33.19
N PRO A 162 -25.47 9.49 33.61
CA PRO A 162 -24.32 9.73 32.74
C PRO A 162 -23.79 8.47 32.04
N LYS A 163 -23.86 7.30 32.67
CA LYS A 163 -23.45 6.04 32.04
C LYS A 163 -24.36 5.64 30.89
N LYS A 164 -25.64 5.99 30.93
CA LYS A 164 -26.58 5.75 29.82
C LYS A 164 -26.20 6.60 28.60
N LEU A 165 -25.71 7.82 28.84
CA LEU A 165 -25.17 8.68 27.79
C LEU A 165 -23.88 8.10 27.21
N ASP A 166 -22.94 7.65 28.05
CA ASP A 166 -21.68 7.02 27.59
C ASP A 166 -21.93 5.73 26.76
N VAL A 167 -22.91 4.91 27.15
CA VAL A 167 -23.31 3.71 26.39
C VAL A 167 -24.07 4.11 25.13
N GLY A 168 -24.89 5.16 25.19
CA GLY A 168 -25.58 5.76 24.04
C GLY A 168 -24.60 6.26 22.97
N ASP A 169 -23.52 6.94 23.36
CA ASP A 169 -22.48 7.39 22.43
C ASP A 169 -21.81 6.22 21.70
N LYS A 170 -21.55 5.12 22.41
CA LYS A 170 -21.02 3.89 21.80
C LYS A 170 -22.02 3.24 20.84
N LEU A 171 -23.30 3.19 21.21
CA LEU A 171 -24.36 2.69 20.34
C LEU A 171 -24.50 3.55 19.09
N ASN A 172 -24.45 4.87 19.21
CA ASN A 172 -24.50 5.79 18.07
C ASN A 172 -23.34 5.52 17.08
N VAL A 173 -22.11 5.32 17.59
CA VAL A 173 -20.98 4.94 16.74
C VAL A 173 -21.23 3.62 16.02
N MET A 174 -21.78 2.61 16.70
CA MET A 174 -22.08 1.32 16.08
C MET A 174 -23.22 1.38 15.06
N PHE A 175 -24.26 2.18 15.32
CA PHE A 175 -25.35 2.43 14.38
C PHE A 175 -24.85 3.18 13.15
N GLU A 176 -23.99 4.19 13.32
CA GLU A 176 -23.34 4.89 12.22
C GLU A 176 -22.49 3.94 11.36
N GLU A 177 -21.69 3.07 11.99
CA GLU A 177 -20.90 2.05 11.27
C GLU A 177 -21.77 1.04 10.50
N ALA A 178 -22.93 0.66 11.07
CA ALA A 178 -23.88 -0.21 10.40
C ALA A 178 -24.59 0.51 9.24
N SER A 179 -24.96 1.77 9.45
CA SER A 179 -25.80 2.56 8.55
C SER A 179 -25.07 3.08 7.31
N MET A 180 -23.74 3.27 7.41
CA MET A 180 -22.86 3.55 6.27
C MET A 180 -23.04 2.56 5.09
N ASN A 181 -23.53 1.36 5.37
CA ASN A 181 -23.75 0.30 4.38
C ASN A 181 -25.21 0.20 3.91
N TYR A 182 -26.16 0.90 4.55
CA TYR A 182 -27.60 0.77 4.27
C TYR A 182 -27.98 1.12 2.84
N ASN A 183 -27.32 2.14 2.30
CA ASN A 183 -27.64 2.70 0.99
C ASN A 183 -26.78 2.11 -0.14
N ASN A 184 -25.79 1.28 0.20
CA ASN A 184 -24.91 0.65 -0.78
C ASN A 184 -25.41 -0.74 -1.15
N VAL A 185 -26.02 -0.87 -2.33
CA VAL A 185 -26.50 -2.16 -2.88
C VAL A 185 -25.42 -3.24 -2.87
N MET A 186 -24.14 -2.88 -3.04
CA MET A 186 -23.02 -3.83 -3.00
C MET A 186 -22.68 -4.33 -1.60
N ALA A 187 -22.93 -3.53 -0.57
CA ALA A 187 -22.82 -3.96 0.82
C ALA A 187 -24.02 -4.82 1.25
N MET A 188 -25.19 -4.57 0.65
CA MET A 188 -26.43 -5.34 0.88
C MET A 188 -26.46 -6.70 0.19
N LEU A 189 -25.77 -6.87 -0.94
CA LEU A 189 -25.80 -8.13 -1.69
C LEU A 189 -25.32 -9.35 -0.89
N PRO A 190 -24.17 -9.29 -0.18
CA PRO A 190 -23.78 -10.36 0.75
C PRO A 190 -24.86 -10.72 1.76
N LEU A 191 -25.55 -9.71 2.30
CA LEU A 191 -26.63 -9.88 3.28
C LEU A 191 -27.82 -10.61 2.66
N ALA A 192 -28.25 -10.17 1.48
CA ALA A 192 -29.36 -10.79 0.76
C ALA A 192 -29.05 -12.26 0.40
N ILE A 193 -27.83 -12.55 -0.07
CA ILE A 193 -27.39 -13.90 -0.41
C ILE A 193 -27.48 -14.82 0.82
N GLU A 194 -26.97 -14.38 1.96
CA GLU A 194 -26.94 -15.19 3.19
C GLU A 194 -28.29 -15.25 3.91
N ASP A 195 -29.14 -14.21 3.84
CA ASP A 195 -30.53 -14.28 4.32
C ASP A 195 -31.34 -15.32 3.54
N ILE A 196 -31.32 -15.26 2.21
CA ILE A 196 -32.00 -16.24 1.34
C ILE A 196 -31.49 -17.64 1.65
N LYS A 197 -30.17 -17.81 1.73
CA LYS A 197 -29.56 -19.11 2.06
C LYS A 197 -30.01 -19.64 3.42
N THR A 198 -30.04 -18.78 4.44
CA THR A 198 -30.47 -19.17 5.78
C THR A 198 -31.94 -19.56 5.78
N ARG A 199 -32.81 -18.81 5.09
CA ARG A 199 -34.24 -19.13 4.99
C ARG A 199 -34.50 -20.42 4.22
N LEU A 200 -33.81 -20.65 3.12
CA LEU A 200 -33.93 -21.87 2.32
C LEU A 200 -33.45 -23.11 3.10
N LEU A 201 -32.32 -23.01 3.80
CA LEU A 201 -31.76 -24.13 4.56
C LEU A 201 -32.51 -24.41 5.89
N LEU A 202 -33.05 -23.38 6.56
CA LEU A 202 -33.88 -23.55 7.76
C LEU A 202 -35.30 -23.98 7.41
N GLY A 203 -35.88 -23.46 6.31
CA GLY A 203 -37.19 -23.86 5.80
C GLY A 203 -37.23 -25.32 5.35
N ALA A 204 -36.11 -25.84 4.85
CA ALA A 204 -35.95 -27.28 4.54
C ALA A 204 -35.97 -28.18 5.80
N GLY A 205 -35.82 -27.63 7.02
CA GLY A 205 -35.93 -28.39 8.26
C GLY A 205 -37.35 -28.65 8.74
N GLY A 206 -38.37 -28.10 8.07
CA GLY A 206 -39.75 -28.05 8.55
C GLY A 206 -40.66 -29.22 8.17
N ASP A 207 -40.42 -29.93 7.07
CA ASP A 207 -41.41 -30.90 6.52
C ASP A 207 -40.85 -32.32 6.33
N GLY A 208 -39.81 -32.69 7.07
CA GLY A 208 -39.04 -33.92 6.83
C GLY A 208 -38.82 -34.87 8.00
N LYS A 209 -39.50 -34.74 9.14
CA LYS A 209 -39.39 -35.74 10.23
C LYS A 209 -40.75 -36.11 10.80
N ASN A 210 -41.04 -37.42 10.77
CA ASN A 210 -42.01 -38.08 11.63
C ASN A 210 -41.66 -37.86 13.11
N ASP A 211 -41.91 -36.67 13.65
CA ASP A 211 -42.07 -36.49 15.08
C ASP A 211 -43.57 -36.44 15.36
N THR A 212 -44.08 -37.57 15.86
CA THR A 212 -45.31 -37.55 16.64
C THR A 212 -45.09 -36.54 17.77
N PRO A 213 -45.95 -35.52 17.94
CA PRO A 213 -45.75 -34.53 18.98
C PRO A 213 -45.78 -35.26 20.33
N LEU A 214 -44.77 -35.03 21.16
CA LEU A 214 -44.70 -35.58 22.51
C LEU A 214 -45.89 -35.03 23.33
N THR A 215 -46.99 -35.78 23.36
CA THR A 215 -48.19 -35.50 24.15
C THR A 215 -47.99 -36.05 25.56
N LEU A 216 -47.61 -35.19 26.49
CA LEU A 216 -47.61 -35.52 27.92
C LEU A 216 -49.05 -35.49 28.44
N GLY A 217 -49.61 -36.67 28.72
CA GLY A 217 -50.91 -36.85 29.38
C GLY A 217 -50.76 -37.36 30.81
N VAL A 218 -51.66 -36.95 31.70
CA VAL A 218 -51.74 -37.51 33.07
C VAL A 218 -52.71 -38.71 33.04
N LEU A 219 -52.26 -39.86 33.55
CA LEU A 219 -53.06 -41.08 33.66
C LEU A 219 -54.07 -40.94 34.80
N SER A 220 -55.37 -41.10 34.51
CA SER A 220 -56.40 -41.27 35.54
C SER A 220 -57.32 -42.45 35.21
N MET A 221 -57.84 -43.10 36.26
CA MET A 221 -58.80 -44.20 36.14
C MET A 221 -60.24 -43.67 36.21
N GLY A 222 -61.10 -44.13 35.29
CA GLY A 222 -62.53 -43.88 35.33
C GLY A 222 -63.27 -44.79 36.32
N GLU A 223 -64.52 -44.46 36.64
CA GLU A 223 -65.33 -45.11 37.68
C GLU A 223 -65.68 -46.61 37.43
N GLU A 224 -65.40 -47.15 36.23
CA GLU A 224 -65.54 -48.59 35.92
C GLU A 224 -64.19 -49.33 35.74
N GLY A 225 -63.06 -48.70 36.10
CA GLY A 225 -61.74 -49.35 36.13
C GLY A 225 -60.97 -49.32 34.80
N GLU A 226 -61.39 -48.53 33.81
CA GLU A 226 -60.64 -48.31 32.58
C GLU A 226 -59.71 -47.07 32.67
N LEU A 227 -58.51 -47.19 32.10
CA LEU A 227 -57.52 -46.11 31.98
C LEU A 227 -57.90 -45.16 30.83
N LYS A 228 -58.13 -43.87 31.11
CA LYS A 228 -58.32 -42.83 30.09
C LYS A 228 -57.24 -41.75 30.18
N ILE A 229 -56.69 -41.40 29.02
CA ILE A 229 -55.73 -40.30 28.85
C ILE A 229 -56.56 -39.03 28.60
N LEU A 230 -56.48 -38.05 29.50
CA LEU A 230 -57.07 -36.72 29.31
C LEU A 230 -55.98 -35.76 28.83
N GLU A 231 -56.26 -35.07 27.72
CA GLU A 231 -55.47 -33.96 27.23
C GLU A 231 -55.65 -32.77 28.20
N ALA A 232 -54.55 -32.22 28.72
CA ALA A 232 -54.62 -31.04 29.58
C ALA A 232 -55.24 -29.86 28.79
N PRO A 233 -56.16 -29.07 29.38
CA PRO A 233 -56.74 -27.94 28.68
C PRO A 233 -55.63 -26.96 28.32
N LYS A 234 -55.57 -26.59 27.03
CA LYS A 234 -54.61 -25.61 26.51
C LYS A 234 -54.74 -24.32 27.33
N PRO A 235 -53.73 -23.89 28.09
CA PRO A 235 -53.71 -22.51 28.55
C PRO A 235 -53.58 -21.64 27.31
N GLU A 236 -54.38 -20.57 27.24
CA GLU A 236 -54.12 -19.46 26.32
C GLU A 236 -52.65 -19.08 26.46
N THR A 237 -51.89 -19.20 25.38
CA THR A 237 -50.47 -18.85 25.34
C THR A 237 -50.33 -17.33 25.45
N LYS A 238 -50.46 -16.78 26.66
CA LYS A 238 -49.54 -15.72 27.10
C LYS A 238 -48.18 -16.38 27.18
N ALA A 239 -47.51 -16.51 26.03
CA ALA A 239 -46.09 -16.77 26.03
C ALA A 239 -45.45 -15.67 26.90
N LEU A 240 -44.77 -16.07 27.98
CA LEU A 240 -43.88 -15.17 28.69
C LEU A 240 -42.93 -14.59 27.65
N ALA A 241 -43.14 -13.34 27.25
CA ALA A 241 -42.14 -12.58 26.54
C ALA A 241 -40.93 -12.54 27.48
N THR A 242 -39.84 -13.19 27.08
CA THR A 242 -38.59 -13.09 27.82
C THR A 242 -38.12 -11.63 27.80
N LEU A 243 -37.35 -11.19 28.79
CA LEU A 243 -36.74 -9.84 28.78
C LEU A 243 -35.98 -9.59 27.45
N ASP A 244 -35.41 -10.66 26.87
CA ASP A 244 -34.75 -10.71 25.56
C ASP A 244 -35.67 -10.37 24.38
N ASP A 245 -36.97 -10.67 24.43
CA ASP A 245 -37.92 -10.36 23.35
C ASP A 245 -38.29 -8.86 23.31
N GLN A 246 -38.32 -8.18 24.46
CA GLN A 246 -38.56 -6.74 24.51
C GLN A 246 -37.35 -5.94 24.02
N ILE A 247 -36.13 -6.36 24.42
CA ILE A 247 -34.87 -5.76 23.98
C ILE A 247 -34.73 -5.93 22.46
N ASN A 248 -35.05 -7.10 21.91
CA ASN A 248 -35.04 -7.34 20.47
C ASN A 248 -36.05 -6.49 19.69
N ARG A 249 -37.26 -6.32 20.21
CA ARG A 249 -38.25 -5.45 19.59
C ARG A 249 -37.79 -4.00 19.57
N GLY A 250 -37.25 -3.50 20.69
CA GLY A 250 -36.71 -2.15 20.77
C GLY A 250 -35.55 -1.91 19.79
N LEU A 251 -34.64 -2.87 19.67
CA LEU A 251 -33.52 -2.80 18.73
C LEU A 251 -34.00 -2.87 17.26
N ILE A 252 -34.99 -3.71 16.94
CA ILE A 252 -35.62 -3.74 15.61
C ILE A 252 -36.20 -2.37 15.27
N THR A 253 -36.99 -1.78 16.17
CA THR A 253 -37.59 -0.46 15.96
C THR A 253 -36.52 0.62 15.76
N ALA A 254 -35.46 0.62 16.57
CA ALA A 254 -34.37 1.59 16.41
C ALA A 254 -33.65 1.47 15.04
N ILE A 255 -33.41 0.25 14.56
CA ILE A 255 -32.77 0.01 13.25
C ILE A 255 -33.71 0.40 12.10
N GLU A 256 -35.00 0.12 12.26
CA GLU A 256 -36.02 0.49 11.28
C GLU A 256 -36.19 2.00 11.17
N GLU A 257 -36.20 2.72 12.30
CA GLU A 257 -36.27 4.18 12.36
C GLU A 257 -35.01 4.82 11.79
N ASP A 258 -33.82 4.27 12.08
CA ASP A 258 -32.54 4.74 11.54
C ASP A 258 -32.50 4.60 10.00
N TYR A 259 -32.93 3.46 9.45
CA TYR A 259 -33.03 3.27 8.00
C TYR A 259 -34.01 4.26 7.35
N GLU A 260 -35.17 4.50 7.96
CA GLU A 260 -36.17 5.44 7.44
C GLU A 260 -35.68 6.88 7.49
N ALA A 261 -34.97 7.28 8.55
CA ALA A 261 -34.38 8.60 8.69
C ALA A 261 -33.34 8.88 7.59
N LEU A 262 -32.53 7.87 7.25
CA LEU A 262 -31.48 7.97 6.23
C LEU A 262 -31.98 7.84 4.79
N ASN A 263 -33.18 7.30 4.58
CA ASN A 263 -33.78 7.06 3.25
C ASN A 263 -35.13 7.76 3.07
N ALA A 264 -35.28 8.95 3.68
CA ALA A 264 -36.54 9.69 3.70
C ALA A 264 -37.15 9.93 2.30
N ASP A 265 -36.31 10.05 1.26
CA ASP A 265 -36.73 10.35 -0.10
C ASP A 265 -37.26 9.12 -0.88
N SER A 266 -36.86 7.88 -0.51
CA SER A 266 -37.33 6.64 -1.17
C SER A 266 -37.06 5.34 -0.38
N PRO A 267 -37.73 5.09 0.77
CA PRO A 267 -37.44 3.93 1.61
C PRO A 267 -37.97 2.63 0.98
N SER A 268 -37.06 1.71 0.62
CA SER A 268 -37.44 0.37 0.18
C SER A 268 -37.88 -0.50 1.36
N VAL A 269 -39.14 -0.96 1.36
CA VAL A 269 -39.70 -1.88 2.36
C VAL A 269 -38.92 -3.20 2.43
N TYR A 270 -38.45 -3.69 1.28
CA TYR A 270 -37.65 -4.92 1.21
C TYR A 270 -36.29 -4.74 1.87
N VAL A 271 -35.60 -3.62 1.61
CA VAL A 271 -34.28 -3.34 2.20
C VAL A 271 -34.43 -3.10 3.70
N LYS A 272 -35.44 -2.35 4.14
CA LYS A 272 -35.78 -2.19 5.57
C LYS A 272 -35.91 -3.54 6.27
N ALA A 273 -36.70 -4.46 5.69
CA ALA A 273 -36.88 -5.80 6.24
C ALA A 273 -35.61 -6.67 6.17
N LEU A 274 -34.78 -6.50 5.13
CA LEU A 274 -33.49 -7.19 5.03
C LEU A 274 -32.54 -6.73 6.14
N VAL A 275 -32.39 -5.42 6.34
CA VAL A 275 -31.55 -4.82 7.38
C VAL A 275 -32.01 -5.27 8.76
N ALA A 276 -33.30 -5.11 9.07
CA ALA A 276 -33.88 -5.53 10.33
C ALA A 276 -33.64 -7.02 10.61
N ARG A 277 -33.83 -7.91 9.63
CA ARG A 277 -33.57 -9.36 9.80
C ARG A 277 -32.10 -9.71 9.94
N THR A 278 -31.22 -8.98 9.26
CA THR A 278 -29.78 -9.21 9.31
C THR A 278 -29.24 -8.93 10.72
N PHE A 279 -29.60 -7.78 11.29
CA PHE A 279 -29.17 -7.35 12.61
C PHE A 279 -30.04 -7.92 13.74
N CYS A 280 -31.30 -8.24 13.49
CA CYS A 280 -32.24 -8.80 14.47
C CYS A 280 -33.06 -9.95 13.85
N PRO A 281 -32.50 -11.16 13.73
CA PRO A 281 -33.23 -12.31 13.19
C PRO A 281 -34.44 -12.63 14.09
N LEU A 282 -35.62 -12.71 13.48
CA LEU A 282 -36.84 -13.12 14.17
C LEU A 282 -36.71 -14.57 14.69
N PRO A 283 -37.36 -14.91 15.82
CA PRO A 283 -37.48 -16.31 16.24
C PRO A 283 -38.12 -17.13 15.12
N SER A 284 -37.64 -18.35 14.94
CA SER A 284 -37.91 -19.30 13.83
C SER A 284 -39.39 -19.64 13.57
N THR A 285 -40.32 -19.07 14.32
CA THR A 285 -41.76 -19.34 14.32
C THR A 285 -42.58 -18.43 13.40
N MET A 286 -41.97 -17.48 12.68
CA MET A 286 -42.67 -16.60 11.73
C MET A 286 -42.07 -16.67 10.32
N VAL A 287 -41.99 -17.87 9.74
CA VAL A 287 -41.63 -18.04 8.33
C VAL A 287 -42.92 -17.94 7.50
N SER A 288 -43.10 -16.83 6.79
CA SER A 288 -44.11 -16.70 5.73
C SER A 288 -43.85 -17.75 4.65
N THR A 289 -44.89 -18.32 4.05
CA THR A 289 -44.82 -19.25 2.90
C THR A 289 -43.81 -18.77 1.86
N VAL A 290 -42.67 -19.45 1.75
CA VAL A 290 -41.56 -19.08 0.86
C VAL A 290 -41.74 -19.82 -0.46
N ASP A 291 -41.69 -19.09 -1.58
CA ASP A 291 -41.57 -19.67 -2.92
C ASP A 291 -40.12 -20.13 -3.13
N THR A 292 -39.88 -21.42 -2.86
CA THR A 292 -38.54 -22.02 -2.83
C THR A 292 -37.83 -21.96 -4.17
N GLU A 293 -38.53 -22.19 -5.28
CA GLU A 293 -37.95 -22.12 -6.64
C GLU A 293 -37.48 -20.70 -6.97
N LYS A 294 -38.33 -19.70 -6.70
CA LYS A 294 -38.00 -18.30 -6.97
C LYS A 294 -36.84 -17.79 -6.11
N GLU A 295 -36.76 -18.21 -4.86
CA GLU A 295 -35.66 -17.86 -3.95
C GLU A 295 -34.33 -18.49 -4.37
N ILE A 296 -34.33 -19.74 -4.85
CA ILE A 296 -33.12 -20.37 -5.41
C ILE A 296 -32.63 -19.59 -6.64
N VAL A 297 -33.54 -19.17 -7.52
CA VAL A 297 -33.19 -18.34 -8.69
C VAL A 297 -32.62 -16.99 -8.26
N ASN A 298 -33.23 -16.32 -7.27
CA ASN A 298 -32.75 -15.05 -6.74
C ASN A 298 -31.36 -15.20 -6.10
N TYR A 299 -31.14 -16.24 -5.29
CA TYR A 299 -29.86 -16.55 -4.67
C TYR A 299 -28.75 -16.71 -5.72
N ASN A 300 -28.97 -17.57 -6.71
CA ASN A 300 -27.97 -17.83 -7.76
C ASN A 300 -27.69 -16.57 -8.59
N SER A 301 -28.72 -15.76 -8.88
CA SER A 301 -28.57 -14.51 -9.62
C SER A 301 -27.80 -13.46 -8.83
N TYR A 302 -28.08 -13.29 -7.54
CA TYR A 302 -27.36 -12.34 -6.67
C TYR A 302 -25.90 -12.77 -6.48
N LEU A 303 -25.64 -14.07 -6.34
CA LEU A 303 -24.29 -14.60 -6.24
C LEU A 303 -23.47 -14.34 -7.52
N GLU A 304 -24.08 -14.52 -8.69
CA GLU A 304 -23.43 -14.22 -9.99
C GLU A 304 -23.20 -12.72 -10.20
N PHE A 305 -24.17 -11.90 -9.82
CA PHE A 305 -24.04 -10.44 -9.87
C PHE A 305 -22.92 -9.94 -8.93
N TYR A 306 -22.89 -10.43 -7.68
CA TYR A 306 -21.85 -10.12 -6.70
C TYR A 306 -20.46 -10.50 -7.23
N LYS A 307 -20.33 -11.71 -7.78
CA LYS A 307 -19.08 -12.17 -8.39
C LYS A 307 -18.61 -11.22 -9.50
N THR A 308 -19.49 -10.88 -10.43
CA THR A 308 -19.15 -10.02 -11.58
C THR A 308 -18.77 -8.61 -11.12
N ALA A 309 -19.55 -8.02 -10.21
CA ALA A 309 -19.29 -6.69 -9.69
C ALA A 309 -17.97 -6.63 -8.89
N LYS A 310 -17.66 -7.65 -8.08
CA LYS A 310 -16.38 -7.72 -7.35
C LYS A 310 -15.19 -7.94 -8.27
N ASP A 311 -15.34 -8.74 -9.33
CA ASP A 311 -14.28 -8.95 -10.33
C ASP A 311 -13.93 -7.64 -11.07
N ASP A 312 -14.96 -6.91 -11.51
CA ASP A 312 -14.78 -5.61 -12.16
C ASP A 312 -14.16 -4.59 -11.19
N PHE A 313 -14.61 -4.55 -9.92
CA PHE A 313 -14.02 -3.70 -8.89
C PHE A 313 -12.53 -4.00 -8.70
N ILE A 314 -12.15 -5.27 -8.49
CA ILE A 314 -10.76 -5.67 -8.25
C ILE A 314 -9.86 -5.31 -9.43
N LYS A 315 -10.33 -5.52 -10.66
CA LYS A 315 -9.59 -5.16 -11.87
C LYS A 315 -9.35 -3.66 -11.98
N THR A 316 -10.36 -2.84 -11.68
CA THR A 316 -10.24 -1.38 -11.73
C THR A 316 -9.37 -0.84 -10.60
N VAL A 317 -9.51 -1.37 -9.39
CA VAL A 317 -8.83 -0.84 -8.19
C VAL A 317 -7.39 -1.32 -8.05
N LYS A 318 -7.02 -2.46 -8.63
CA LYS A 318 -5.69 -3.06 -8.53
C LYS A 318 -4.54 -2.06 -8.74
N PRO A 319 -4.50 -1.26 -9.82
CA PRO A 319 -3.39 -0.34 -10.03
C PRO A 319 -3.27 0.73 -8.93
N LEU A 320 -4.39 1.18 -8.36
CA LEU A 320 -4.41 2.14 -7.26
C LEU A 320 -3.97 1.47 -5.93
N ILE A 321 -4.44 0.26 -5.67
CA ILE A 321 -4.03 -0.57 -4.52
C ILE A 321 -2.52 -0.80 -4.51
N GLU A 322 -1.92 -1.14 -5.66
CA GLU A 322 -0.47 -1.37 -5.74
C GLU A 322 0.33 -0.10 -5.39
N LYS A 323 -0.16 1.10 -5.75
CA LYS A 323 0.41 2.39 -5.34
C LYS A 323 0.26 2.63 -3.84
N VAL A 324 -0.94 2.41 -3.29
CA VAL A 324 -1.24 2.56 -1.86
C VAL A 324 -0.36 1.63 -1.01
N LEU A 325 -0.25 0.36 -1.41
CA LEU A 325 0.63 -0.61 -0.75
C LEU A 325 2.11 -0.24 -0.90
N GLY A 326 2.52 0.30 -2.05
CA GLY A 326 3.86 0.85 -2.25
C GLY A 326 4.21 1.94 -1.24
N VAL A 327 3.31 2.91 -1.04
CA VAL A 327 3.49 3.98 -0.04
C VAL A 327 3.53 3.41 1.38
N ARG A 328 2.67 2.44 1.70
CA ARG A 328 2.76 1.74 3.00
C ARG A 328 4.13 1.11 3.20
N LEU A 329 4.59 0.32 2.23
CA LEU A 329 5.86 -0.39 2.33
C LEU A 329 7.06 0.55 2.41
N PHE A 330 7.01 1.71 1.75
CA PHE A 330 8.03 2.74 1.90
C PHE A 330 8.19 3.15 3.38
N PHE A 331 7.09 3.45 4.07
CA PHE A 331 7.13 3.86 5.48
C PHE A 331 7.45 2.70 6.42
N GLU A 332 7.07 1.46 6.09
CA GLU A 332 7.34 0.30 6.93
C GLU A 332 8.82 -0.10 7.01
N GLN A 333 9.67 0.39 6.10
CA GLN A 333 11.12 0.19 6.23
C GLN A 333 11.70 0.90 7.46
N TYR A 334 10.97 1.87 8.02
CA TYR A 334 11.34 2.59 9.22
C TYR A 334 10.42 2.22 10.41
N PRO A 335 10.96 1.77 11.57
CA PRO A 335 10.13 1.34 12.68
C PRO A 335 9.27 2.48 13.26
N ALA A 336 7.95 2.30 13.32
CA ALA A 336 7.00 3.35 13.71
C ALA A 336 7.28 3.99 15.09
N LYS A 337 7.81 3.24 16.05
CA LYS A 337 8.11 3.72 17.42
C LYS A 337 9.44 4.47 17.54
N LEU A 338 10.26 4.49 16.49
CA LEU A 338 11.60 5.07 16.54
C LEU A 338 11.56 6.60 16.34
N LYS A 339 11.97 7.35 17.35
CA LYS A 339 12.15 8.79 17.25
C LYS A 339 13.52 9.07 16.63
N GLY A 340 13.56 9.89 15.58
CA GLY A 340 14.77 10.19 14.82
C GLY A 340 14.44 10.91 13.51
N MET A 341 15.35 10.83 12.54
CA MET A 341 15.13 11.33 11.18
C MET A 341 14.16 10.41 10.43
N ARG A 342 12.86 10.53 10.70
CA ARG A 342 11.82 9.73 10.03
C ARG A 342 11.76 10.09 8.54
N PRO A 343 11.74 9.10 7.62
CA PRO A 343 11.54 9.35 6.20
C PRO A 343 10.27 10.16 5.93
N SER A 344 10.35 11.08 4.97
CA SER A 344 9.20 11.82 4.47
C SER A 344 9.04 11.61 2.97
N LEU A 345 7.79 11.59 2.52
CA LEU A 345 7.43 11.37 1.12
C LEU A 345 6.62 12.56 0.63
N LEU A 346 7.12 13.27 -0.38
CA LEU A 346 6.40 14.32 -1.09
C LEU A 346 5.82 13.71 -2.36
N ILE A 347 4.49 13.67 -2.49
CA ILE A 347 3.83 13.02 -3.62
C ILE A 347 3.41 14.09 -4.62
N THR A 348 3.82 13.95 -5.89
CA THR A 348 3.46 14.95 -6.92
C THR A 348 1.97 14.98 -7.23
N ASN A 349 1.30 13.83 -7.06
CA ASN A 349 -0.11 13.61 -7.37
C ASN A 349 -0.49 13.99 -8.81
N ALA A 350 0.46 13.81 -9.73
CA ALA A 350 0.30 14.13 -11.13
C ALA A 350 0.78 12.96 -11.97
N GLY A 351 0.03 12.62 -13.03
CA GLY A 351 0.44 11.55 -13.94
C GLY A 351 1.81 11.83 -14.55
N ASN A 352 2.66 10.80 -14.64
CA ASN A 352 4.04 10.96 -15.12
C ASN A 352 4.11 11.50 -16.55
N GLU A 353 3.18 11.09 -17.43
CA GLU A 353 3.08 11.66 -18.79
C GLU A 353 2.75 13.16 -18.78
N MET A 354 2.02 13.66 -17.78
CA MET A 354 1.73 15.08 -17.62
C MET A 354 2.94 15.84 -17.06
N LEU A 355 3.68 15.24 -16.12
CA LEU A 355 4.89 15.83 -15.52
C LEU A 355 5.98 16.07 -16.57
N VAL A 356 6.18 15.14 -17.51
CA VAL A 356 7.25 15.22 -18.52
C VAL A 356 6.92 16.08 -19.75
N LYS A 357 5.73 16.70 -19.77
CA LYS A 357 5.39 17.67 -20.83
C LYS A 357 6.32 18.87 -20.75
N SER A 358 6.77 19.36 -21.91
CA SER A 358 7.67 20.51 -22.00
C SER A 358 7.11 21.77 -21.32
N SER A 359 5.78 21.92 -21.28
CA SER A 359 5.11 23.01 -20.57
C SER A 359 5.17 22.91 -19.05
N ASN A 360 5.36 21.70 -18.50
CA ASN A 360 5.24 21.40 -17.08
C ASN A 360 6.60 21.16 -16.42
N ILE A 361 7.61 20.69 -17.17
CA ILE A 361 8.99 20.55 -16.70
C ILE A 361 9.51 21.82 -16.00
N PRO A 362 9.30 23.06 -16.52
CA PRO A 362 9.73 24.27 -15.83
C PRO A 362 9.16 24.42 -14.42
N ARG A 363 7.94 23.93 -14.16
CA ARG A 363 7.32 23.98 -12.82
C ARG A 363 8.05 23.05 -11.84
N LEU A 364 8.40 21.85 -12.29
CA LEU A 364 9.20 20.91 -11.50
C LEU A 364 10.60 21.47 -11.22
N ILE A 365 11.24 22.07 -12.23
CA ILE A 365 12.53 22.76 -12.11
C ILE A 365 12.43 23.89 -11.08
N THR A 366 11.43 24.76 -11.17
CA THR A 366 11.23 25.89 -10.23
C THR A 366 11.06 25.39 -8.79
N PHE A 367 10.28 24.32 -8.60
CA PHE A 367 10.16 23.67 -7.29
C PHE A 367 11.52 23.16 -6.80
N LEU A 368 12.24 22.38 -7.61
CA LEU A 368 13.54 21.80 -7.23
C LEU A 368 14.62 22.87 -6.99
N ASN A 369 14.67 23.94 -7.79
CA ASN A 369 15.50 25.12 -7.53
C ASN A 369 15.24 25.67 -6.12
N THR A 370 13.97 25.74 -5.72
CA THR A 370 13.59 26.29 -4.42
C THR A 370 14.05 25.42 -3.26
N VAL A 371 13.96 24.08 -3.39
CA VAL A 371 14.24 23.15 -2.28
C VAL A 371 15.65 22.57 -2.28
N ASN A 372 16.33 22.51 -3.44
CA ASN A 372 17.63 21.87 -3.60
C ASN A 372 18.77 22.83 -3.94
N ALA A 373 18.51 24.01 -4.51
CA ALA A 373 19.57 24.95 -4.87
C ALA A 373 19.91 25.95 -3.75
N LYS A 374 19.07 26.06 -2.70
CA LYS A 374 19.30 26.92 -1.54
C LYS A 374 20.26 26.28 -0.52
N ASN A 375 20.83 27.12 0.35
CA ASN A 375 21.70 26.70 1.46
C ASN A 375 20.94 26.21 2.71
N ASP A 376 19.60 26.20 2.67
CA ASP A 376 18.76 25.55 3.67
C ASP A 376 18.37 24.15 3.18
N PHE A 377 18.84 23.13 3.89
CA PHE A 377 18.63 21.74 3.51
C PHE A 377 17.42 21.07 4.17
N ASN A 378 16.64 21.80 4.97
CA ASN A 378 15.48 21.24 5.66
C ASN A 378 14.43 20.67 4.70
N ASN A 379 14.29 21.30 3.52
CA ASN A 379 13.33 20.89 2.50
C ASN A 379 13.95 20.12 1.33
N THR A 380 15.26 19.92 1.32
CA THR A 380 15.97 19.32 0.19
C THR A 380 15.52 17.89 -0.09
N VAL A 381 15.23 17.63 -1.36
CA VAL A 381 14.90 16.29 -1.87
C VAL A 381 16.21 15.53 -2.13
N TRP A 382 16.29 14.31 -1.65
CA TRP A 382 17.46 13.43 -1.80
C TRP A 382 17.17 12.26 -2.73
N TYR A 383 15.95 11.74 -2.65
CA TYR A 383 15.52 10.58 -3.41
C TYR A 383 14.29 10.90 -4.25
N ALA A 384 14.10 10.18 -5.35
CA ALA A 384 12.87 10.14 -6.10
C ALA A 384 12.45 8.68 -6.35
N ILE A 385 11.14 8.44 -6.48
CA ILE A 385 10.56 7.15 -6.85
C ILE A 385 9.81 7.35 -8.17
N PHE A 386 10.21 6.62 -9.20
CA PHE A 386 9.54 6.57 -10.51
C PHE A 386 9.07 5.12 -10.80
N PRO A 387 7.82 4.77 -10.47
CA PRO A 387 7.34 3.40 -10.57
C PRO A 387 6.86 3.02 -11.98
N SER A 388 6.57 1.73 -12.15
CA SER A 388 5.84 1.16 -13.29
C SER A 388 6.42 1.43 -14.69
N VAL A 389 7.74 1.36 -14.84
CA VAL A 389 8.41 1.49 -16.14
C VAL A 389 8.15 0.27 -17.02
N SER A 390 7.77 0.48 -18.28
CA SER A 390 7.56 -0.58 -19.26
C SER A 390 8.80 -1.48 -19.40
N LEU A 391 8.63 -2.79 -19.20
CA LEU A 391 9.69 -3.78 -19.45
C LEU A 391 9.68 -4.23 -20.92
N ASP A 392 8.49 -4.40 -21.50
CA ASP A 392 8.33 -4.84 -22.88
C ASP A 392 8.32 -3.66 -23.88
N GLN A 393 9.26 -3.64 -24.84
CA GLN A 393 9.31 -2.62 -25.91
C GLN A 393 8.04 -2.59 -26.80
N ASN A 394 7.35 -3.72 -26.90
CA ASN A 394 6.17 -3.93 -27.75
C ASN A 394 4.85 -4.02 -26.97
N SER A 395 4.80 -3.58 -25.70
CA SER A 395 3.58 -3.69 -24.88
C SER A 395 2.35 -3.00 -25.49
N LYS A 396 2.54 -2.04 -26.40
CA LYS A 396 1.48 -1.32 -27.15
C LYS A 396 1.18 -1.90 -28.55
N MET A 397 1.72 -3.06 -28.91
CA MET A 397 1.51 -3.62 -30.26
C MET A 397 0.10 -4.23 -30.37
N LYS A 398 -0.83 -3.49 -31.00
CA LYS A 398 -2.19 -4.00 -31.29
C LYS A 398 -2.09 -5.26 -32.17
N LEU A 399 -2.49 -6.41 -31.61
CA LEU A 399 -2.61 -7.66 -32.34
C LEU A 399 -3.68 -7.50 -33.43
N SER A 400 -3.29 -7.59 -34.71
CA SER A 400 -4.22 -7.41 -35.83
C SER A 400 -5.19 -8.60 -36.00
N ARG A 401 -4.87 -9.77 -35.45
CA ARG A 401 -5.70 -10.99 -35.44
C ARG A 401 -5.39 -11.87 -34.22
N GLU A 402 -6.38 -12.13 -33.38
CA GLU A 402 -6.33 -13.21 -32.38
C GLU A 402 -6.49 -14.56 -33.10
N ARG A 403 -5.41 -15.36 -33.16
CA ARG A 403 -5.44 -16.70 -33.77
C ARG A 403 -5.79 -17.81 -32.77
N PHE A 404 -5.72 -17.50 -31.47
CA PHE A 404 -6.04 -18.39 -30.35
C PHE A 404 -6.80 -17.57 -29.30
N LYS A 405 -7.71 -18.21 -28.53
CA LYS A 405 -8.30 -17.59 -27.32
C LYS A 405 -7.19 -17.44 -26.27
N GLY A 406 -6.52 -16.29 -26.26
CA GLY A 406 -5.60 -15.90 -25.20
C GLY A 406 -6.33 -15.10 -24.12
N ASN A 407 -5.68 -14.89 -22.98
CA ASN A 407 -6.10 -13.81 -22.08
C ASN A 407 -6.03 -12.50 -22.86
N LYS A 408 -7.11 -11.69 -22.85
CA LYS A 408 -7.02 -10.32 -23.33
C LYS A 408 -5.91 -9.65 -22.54
N ILE A 409 -4.81 -9.30 -23.20
CA ILE A 409 -3.78 -8.45 -22.60
C ILE A 409 -4.47 -7.11 -22.40
N VAL A 410 -4.98 -6.89 -21.20
CA VAL A 410 -5.52 -5.59 -20.82
C VAL A 410 -4.31 -4.67 -20.82
N GLU A 411 -4.27 -3.71 -21.75
CA GLU A 411 -3.28 -2.63 -21.74
C GLU A 411 -3.33 -2.01 -20.34
N ASN A 412 -2.25 -2.13 -19.57
CA ASN A 412 -2.21 -1.59 -18.22
C ASN A 412 -2.01 -0.06 -18.36
N PRO A 413 -3.02 0.78 -18.07
CA PRO A 413 -2.97 2.21 -18.37
C PRO A 413 -1.94 2.97 -17.52
N ASN A 414 -1.38 2.34 -16.49
CA ASN A 414 -0.41 2.91 -15.54
C ASN A 414 1.06 2.58 -15.86
N VAL A 415 1.38 2.21 -17.10
CA VAL A 415 2.75 1.88 -17.51
C VAL A 415 3.45 3.11 -18.09
N ASN A 416 4.57 3.48 -17.48
CA ASN A 416 5.38 4.62 -17.88
C ASN A 416 6.45 4.23 -18.91
N SER A 417 6.70 5.11 -19.86
CA SER A 417 7.73 4.88 -20.88
C SER A 417 9.15 5.16 -20.37
N VAL A 418 10.14 4.54 -21.00
CA VAL A 418 11.56 4.80 -20.68
C VAL A 418 11.96 6.22 -21.08
N GLU A 419 11.31 6.79 -22.10
CA GLU A 419 11.52 8.18 -22.53
C GLU A 419 11.05 9.18 -21.46
N SER A 420 9.91 8.90 -20.81
CA SER A 420 9.42 9.71 -19.68
C SER A 420 10.40 9.64 -18.50
N LEU A 421 10.88 8.43 -18.17
CA LEU A 421 11.92 8.27 -17.15
C LEU A 421 13.19 9.05 -17.50
N ALA A 422 13.68 8.96 -18.75
CA ALA A 422 14.87 9.67 -19.19
C ALA A 422 14.74 11.19 -19.03
N ARG A 423 13.57 11.77 -19.34
CA ARG A 423 13.31 13.21 -19.13
C ARG A 423 13.32 13.60 -17.65
N ILE A 424 12.74 12.78 -16.78
CA ILE A 424 12.79 13.01 -15.34
C ILE A 424 14.23 12.91 -14.84
N LEU A 425 14.97 11.87 -15.22
CA LEU A 425 16.39 11.70 -14.84
C LEU A 425 17.23 12.89 -15.30
N ASP A 426 16.97 13.41 -16.49
CA ASP A 426 17.66 14.58 -17.02
C ASP A 426 17.40 15.85 -16.17
N VAL A 427 16.23 15.99 -15.56
CA VAL A 427 15.95 17.05 -14.57
C VAL A 427 16.60 16.74 -13.22
N MET A 428 16.48 15.50 -12.73
CA MET A 428 16.96 15.11 -11.40
C MET A 428 18.48 15.22 -11.24
N LYS A 429 19.24 15.01 -12.33
CA LYS A 429 20.70 15.08 -12.33
C LYS A 429 21.21 16.44 -11.85
N ASP A 430 20.56 17.52 -12.27
CA ASP A 430 21.00 18.90 -11.99
C ASP A 430 20.88 19.23 -10.51
N TYR A 431 20.00 18.52 -9.80
CA TYR A 431 19.77 18.65 -8.36
C TYR A 431 20.39 17.52 -7.54
N ARG A 432 21.11 16.60 -8.20
CA ARG A 432 21.73 15.39 -7.63
C ARG A 432 20.75 14.50 -6.86
N VAL A 433 19.53 14.37 -7.36
CA VAL A 433 18.48 13.53 -6.73
C VAL A 433 18.59 12.12 -7.28
N GLN A 434 18.81 11.13 -6.41
CA GLN A 434 18.86 9.72 -6.81
C GLN A 434 17.45 9.16 -7.02
N CYS A 435 17.16 8.70 -8.24
CA CYS A 435 15.85 8.23 -8.66
C CYS A 435 15.80 6.70 -8.72
N PHE A 436 15.08 6.11 -7.77
CA PHE A 436 14.74 4.69 -7.77
C PHE A 436 13.57 4.46 -8.72
N PHE A 437 13.74 3.54 -9.67
CA PHE A 437 12.66 3.16 -10.57
C PHE A 437 12.48 1.65 -10.60
N SER A 438 11.24 1.21 -10.78
CA SER A 438 10.90 -0.20 -10.92
C SER A 438 10.09 -0.42 -12.17
N TYR A 439 10.17 -1.64 -12.70
CA TYR A 439 9.39 -2.02 -13.87
C TYR A 439 7.92 -2.23 -13.49
N GLU A 440 7.06 -2.31 -14.51
CA GLU A 440 5.64 -2.63 -14.38
C GLU A 440 5.40 -3.86 -13.50
N THR A 441 4.39 -3.75 -12.65
CA THR A 441 3.94 -4.82 -11.75
C THR A 441 3.33 -5.96 -12.56
N GLY A 442 3.82 -7.18 -12.34
CA GLY A 442 3.31 -8.37 -13.02
C GLY A 442 4.22 -9.58 -12.89
N ASP A 443 3.76 -10.72 -13.41
CA ASP A 443 4.44 -12.01 -13.26
C ASP A 443 5.90 -11.97 -13.77
N LYS A 444 6.16 -11.19 -14.82
CA LYS A 444 7.48 -11.04 -15.48
C LYS A 444 8.49 -10.18 -14.69
N THR A 445 8.11 -9.62 -13.55
CA THR A 445 8.99 -8.78 -12.73
C THR A 445 9.18 -9.34 -11.33
N THR A 446 8.75 -10.57 -11.06
CA THR A 446 8.80 -11.21 -9.74
C THR A 446 10.12 -11.93 -9.43
N PHE A 447 10.33 -12.30 -8.16
CA PHE A 447 11.42 -13.19 -7.74
C PHE A 447 11.43 -14.51 -8.50
N ASN A 448 10.25 -15.11 -8.72
CA ASN A 448 10.13 -16.36 -9.48
C ASN A 448 10.64 -16.19 -10.91
N TYR A 449 10.22 -15.13 -11.59
CA TYR A 449 10.66 -14.86 -12.97
C TYR A 449 12.16 -14.61 -13.05
N MET A 450 12.71 -13.79 -12.15
CA MET A 450 14.14 -13.53 -12.11
C MET A 450 14.96 -14.79 -11.78
N ALA A 451 14.42 -15.69 -10.95
CA ALA A 451 15.07 -16.96 -10.63
C ALA A 451 15.12 -17.95 -11.81
N THR A 452 14.19 -17.82 -12.78
CA THR A 452 14.12 -18.71 -13.96
C THR A 452 14.75 -18.10 -15.21
N GLU A 453 14.48 -16.82 -15.48
CA GLU A 453 14.88 -16.13 -16.72
C GLU A 453 16.14 -15.27 -16.56
N GLY A 454 16.58 -15.02 -15.32
CA GLY A 454 17.73 -14.18 -15.01
C GLY A 454 17.48 -12.69 -15.19
N ILE A 455 18.58 -11.92 -15.24
CA ILE A 455 18.54 -10.45 -15.18
C ILE A 455 18.74 -9.75 -16.53
N GLU A 456 19.04 -10.49 -17.61
CA GLU A 456 19.39 -9.92 -18.92
C GLU A 456 18.37 -8.90 -19.42
N LYS A 457 17.09 -9.26 -19.38
CA LYS A 457 16.02 -8.41 -19.90
C LYS A 457 15.94 -7.04 -19.20
N PHE A 458 16.23 -7.00 -17.90
CA PHE A 458 16.24 -5.74 -17.14
C PHE A 458 17.43 -4.86 -17.57
N VAL A 459 18.60 -5.48 -17.74
CA VAL A 459 19.83 -4.80 -18.17
C VAL A 459 19.66 -4.22 -19.57
N GLU A 460 19.21 -5.03 -20.53
CA GLU A 460 18.96 -4.60 -21.91
C GLU A 460 17.98 -3.42 -21.98
N ARG A 461 16.94 -3.44 -21.13
CA ARG A 461 15.95 -2.36 -21.09
C ARG A 461 16.54 -1.02 -20.63
N CYS A 462 17.63 -1.05 -19.85
CA CYS A 462 18.34 0.14 -19.38
C CYS A 462 19.49 0.59 -20.29
N ALA A 463 19.73 -0.07 -21.42
CA ALA A 463 20.81 0.29 -22.34
C ALA A 463 20.71 1.75 -22.83
N SER A 464 19.50 2.26 -23.10
CA SER A 464 19.27 3.65 -23.53
C SER A 464 19.52 4.69 -22.44
N LEU A 465 19.51 4.27 -21.18
CA LEU A 465 19.70 5.12 -20.00
C LEU A 465 21.15 5.11 -19.50
N THR A 466 22.01 4.25 -20.05
CA THR A 466 23.41 4.07 -19.66
C THR A 466 24.31 4.97 -20.53
N GLY A 467 25.43 5.44 -19.97
CA GLY A 467 26.39 6.31 -20.68
C GLY A 467 25.89 7.75 -20.89
N LYS A 468 24.93 8.19 -20.08
CA LYS A 468 24.37 9.54 -20.07
C LYS A 468 24.79 10.27 -18.79
N PRO A 469 24.84 11.60 -18.77
CA PRO A 469 25.18 12.35 -17.55
C PRO A 469 24.26 12.01 -16.36
N TYR A 470 22.98 11.72 -16.64
CA TYR A 470 22.02 11.34 -15.61
C TYR A 470 22.10 9.87 -15.15
N SER A 471 22.93 9.03 -15.78
CA SER A 471 23.00 7.59 -15.46
C SER A 471 23.42 7.35 -13.99
N GLU A 472 24.26 8.23 -13.44
CA GLU A 472 24.65 8.21 -12.02
C GLU A 472 23.45 8.25 -11.06
N PHE A 473 22.38 8.93 -11.44
CA PHE A 473 21.22 9.16 -10.59
C PHE A 473 20.08 8.17 -10.84
N GLY A 474 20.18 7.31 -11.86
CA GLY A 474 19.16 6.29 -12.16
C GLY A 474 19.46 4.97 -11.44
N ILE A 475 18.51 4.44 -10.68
CA ILE A 475 18.65 3.21 -9.91
C ILE A 475 17.52 2.22 -10.26
N PRO A 476 17.76 1.23 -11.14
CA PRO A 476 16.78 0.18 -11.44
C PRO A 476 16.64 -0.75 -10.25
N CYS A 477 15.41 -0.94 -9.76
CA CYS A 477 15.09 -1.79 -8.62
C CYS A 477 14.41 -3.08 -9.10
N ILE A 478 14.98 -4.23 -8.74
CA ILE A 478 14.50 -5.56 -9.16
C ILE A 478 14.70 -6.61 -8.06
N PRO A 479 13.92 -7.70 -8.05
CA PRO A 479 12.61 -7.82 -8.68
C PRO A 479 11.52 -7.09 -7.86
N ASN A 480 10.33 -6.95 -8.44
CA ASN A 480 9.11 -6.52 -7.75
C ASN A 480 8.63 -7.59 -6.76
N PHE A 481 7.87 -7.15 -5.77
CA PHE A 481 7.39 -7.99 -4.67
C PHE A 481 5.98 -8.55 -4.96
N THR A 482 5.74 -9.78 -4.53
CA THR A 482 4.45 -10.47 -4.68
C THR A 482 3.66 -10.45 -3.37
N ILE A 483 2.49 -9.82 -3.39
CA ILE A 483 1.54 -9.81 -2.27
C ILE A 483 0.53 -10.95 -2.43
N VAL A 484 -0.04 -11.09 -3.63
CA VAL A 484 -0.94 -12.20 -3.97
C VAL A 484 -0.46 -12.81 -5.29
N PRO A 485 0.06 -14.06 -5.29
CA PRO A 485 0.43 -14.75 -6.51
C PRO A 485 -0.80 -15.05 -7.36
N LYS A 486 -0.70 -14.87 -8.67
CA LYS A 486 -1.79 -15.11 -9.62
C LYS A 486 -2.33 -16.55 -9.60
N ASP A 487 -1.47 -17.54 -9.32
CA ASP A 487 -1.81 -18.96 -9.24
C ASP A 487 -2.48 -19.36 -7.92
N LYS A 488 -2.41 -18.49 -6.90
CA LYS A 488 -2.95 -18.74 -5.54
C LYS A 488 -3.99 -17.70 -5.10
N SER A 489 -4.62 -17.07 -6.07
CA SER A 489 -5.50 -15.92 -5.87
C SER A 489 -7.00 -16.24 -5.91
N GLY A 490 -7.35 -17.53 -5.92
CA GLY A 490 -8.73 -17.97 -5.91
C GLY A 490 -9.43 -17.63 -4.61
N VAL A 491 -10.61 -17.01 -4.72
CA VAL A 491 -11.54 -16.75 -3.62
C VAL A 491 -12.78 -17.60 -3.87
N ILE A 492 -13.18 -18.39 -2.88
CA ILE A 492 -14.43 -19.15 -2.95
C ILE A 492 -15.52 -18.25 -2.39
N LEU A 493 -16.52 -17.91 -3.21
CA LEU A 493 -17.64 -17.07 -2.79
C LEU A 493 -18.70 -17.92 -2.09
N ASP A 494 -19.30 -18.85 -2.83
CA ASP A 494 -20.22 -19.87 -2.33
C ASP A 494 -20.47 -20.94 -3.41
N LYS A 495 -21.39 -21.87 -3.16
CA LYS A 495 -21.92 -22.81 -4.15
C LYS A 495 -23.32 -22.40 -4.62
N LYS A 496 -23.69 -22.77 -5.84
CA LYS A 496 -25.07 -22.62 -6.32
C LYS A 496 -26.04 -23.45 -5.47
N MET A 497 -27.26 -22.95 -5.35
CA MET A 497 -28.37 -23.69 -4.78
C MET A 497 -29.14 -24.45 -5.85
N VAL A 498 -29.55 -25.66 -5.51
CA VAL A 498 -30.34 -26.57 -6.35
C VAL A 498 -31.47 -27.20 -5.52
N LEU A 499 -32.52 -27.66 -6.20
CA LEU A 499 -33.53 -28.52 -5.57
C LEU A 499 -33.01 -29.95 -5.56
N ASN A 500 -33.16 -30.62 -4.42
CA ASN A 500 -32.93 -32.05 -4.33
C ASN A 500 -34.19 -32.85 -4.69
N ASP A 501 -34.05 -34.18 -4.74
CA ASP A 501 -35.14 -35.11 -5.09
C ASP A 501 -36.37 -35.01 -4.16
N ALA A 502 -36.23 -34.36 -3.01
CA ALA A 502 -37.30 -34.11 -2.03
C ALA A 502 -37.91 -32.70 -2.14
N ASN A 503 -37.64 -31.96 -3.23
CA ASN A 503 -38.05 -30.56 -3.43
C ASN A 503 -37.54 -29.60 -2.33
N MET A 504 -36.46 -29.97 -1.63
CA MET A 504 -35.81 -29.10 -0.66
C MET A 504 -34.60 -28.42 -1.29
N ALA A 505 -34.35 -27.18 -0.89
CA ALA A 505 -33.18 -26.43 -1.33
C ALA A 505 -31.91 -26.96 -0.66
N GLU A 506 -30.89 -27.27 -1.44
CA GLU A 506 -29.56 -27.64 -0.94
C GLU A 506 -28.44 -26.96 -1.74
N LEU A 507 -27.26 -26.85 -1.13
CA LEU A 507 -26.07 -26.38 -1.83
C LEU A 507 -25.52 -27.51 -2.71
N SER A 508 -25.27 -27.23 -3.98
CA SER A 508 -24.77 -28.22 -4.93
C SER A 508 -23.45 -28.82 -4.46
N ASN A 509 -23.29 -30.13 -4.65
CA ASN A 509 -22.03 -30.84 -4.41
C ASN A 509 -21.15 -30.91 -5.67
N ALA A 510 -21.63 -30.46 -6.82
CA ALA A 510 -20.89 -30.48 -8.07
C ALA A 510 -19.72 -29.47 -8.02
N LYS A 511 -18.54 -29.89 -8.51
CA LYS A 511 -17.35 -29.03 -8.54
C LYS A 511 -17.52 -27.80 -9.45
N GLU A 512 -18.35 -27.92 -10.48
CA GLU A 512 -18.66 -26.87 -11.45
C GLU A 512 -19.57 -25.77 -10.89
N ASP A 513 -20.32 -26.07 -9.82
CA ASP A 513 -21.23 -25.13 -9.17
C ASP A 513 -20.56 -24.29 -8.06
N ILE A 514 -19.25 -24.47 -7.86
CA ILE A 514 -18.47 -23.65 -6.94
C ILE A 514 -18.17 -22.31 -7.62
N MET A 515 -18.81 -21.24 -7.13
CA MET A 515 -18.54 -19.89 -7.62
C MET A 515 -17.23 -19.37 -7.03
N LYS A 516 -16.22 -19.26 -7.90
CA LYS A 516 -14.92 -18.66 -7.58
C LYS A 516 -14.71 -17.33 -8.27
N LEU A 517 -14.01 -16.43 -7.57
CA LEU A 517 -13.43 -15.19 -8.07
C LEU A 517 -11.91 -15.37 -8.12
N TRP A 518 -11.24 -14.78 -9.10
CA TRP A 518 -9.77 -14.80 -9.19
C TRP A 518 -9.24 -13.38 -9.07
N ILE A 519 -8.39 -13.14 -8.07
CA ILE A 519 -7.68 -11.86 -7.97
C ILE A 519 -6.52 -11.94 -8.97
N ASP A 520 -6.49 -11.09 -9.99
CA ASP A 520 -5.30 -11.01 -10.84
C ASP A 520 -4.13 -10.55 -9.96
N GLY A 521 -3.00 -11.26 -10.00
CA GLY A 521 -1.95 -11.17 -8.96
C GLY A 521 -1.58 -9.73 -8.58
N VAL A 522 -1.38 -9.48 -7.28
CA VAL A 522 -1.12 -8.14 -6.73
C VAL A 522 0.36 -8.03 -6.40
N TYR A 523 1.03 -7.04 -7.00
CA TYR A 523 2.47 -6.85 -6.88
C TYR A 523 2.82 -5.43 -6.43
N ILE A 524 4.02 -5.25 -5.88
CA ILE A 524 4.51 -3.92 -5.47
C ILE A 524 5.84 -3.63 -6.16
N GLY A 525 5.93 -2.41 -6.70
CA GLY A 525 7.15 -1.90 -7.31
C GLY A 525 8.33 -1.89 -6.33
N ALA A 526 9.45 -2.46 -6.76
CA ALA A 526 10.66 -2.57 -5.95
C ALA A 526 11.24 -1.21 -5.52
N ALA A 527 10.96 -0.15 -6.28
CA ALA A 527 11.46 1.20 -6.04
C ALA A 527 10.95 1.79 -4.72
N PHE A 528 9.72 1.49 -4.31
CA PHE A 528 9.16 1.95 -3.04
C PHE A 528 9.96 1.39 -1.85
N VAL A 529 10.26 0.10 -1.89
CA VAL A 529 10.99 -0.59 -0.83
C VAL A 529 12.46 -0.14 -0.82
N ALA A 530 13.10 -0.03 -1.98
CA ALA A 530 14.49 0.39 -2.09
C ALA A 530 14.68 1.83 -1.58
N ALA A 531 13.84 2.76 -2.03
CA ALA A 531 13.88 4.14 -1.55
C ALA A 531 13.55 4.25 -0.06
N GLY A 532 12.57 3.50 0.44
CA GLY A 532 12.22 3.47 1.86
C GLY A 532 13.36 2.95 2.73
N LEU A 533 14.05 1.89 2.29
CA LEU A 533 15.19 1.31 3.00
C LEU A 533 16.38 2.28 3.01
N CYS A 534 16.74 2.84 1.85
CA CYS A 534 17.78 3.86 1.73
C CYS A 534 17.48 5.09 2.59
N ALA A 535 16.21 5.55 2.61
CA ALA A 535 15.78 6.66 3.46
C ALA A 535 15.87 6.33 4.96
N ALA A 536 15.60 5.09 5.34
CA ALA A 536 15.75 4.63 6.73
C ALA A 536 17.22 4.57 7.16
N THR A 537 18.13 4.07 6.31
CA THR A 537 19.57 3.98 6.65
C THR A 537 20.23 5.33 6.86
N GLN A 538 19.66 6.41 6.31
CA GLN A 538 20.15 7.76 6.59
C GLN A 538 20.03 8.14 8.07
N CYS A 539 19.05 7.58 8.80
CA CYS A 539 18.78 7.95 10.18
C CYS A 539 19.80 7.31 11.14
N PRO A 540 20.57 8.10 11.92
CA PRO A 540 21.51 7.54 12.88
C PRO A 540 20.83 6.71 13.96
N GLU A 541 19.64 7.10 14.42
CA GLU A 541 18.89 6.33 15.43
C GLU A 541 18.41 4.98 14.87
N TYR A 542 18.14 4.90 13.56
CA TYR A 542 17.82 3.63 12.89
C TYR A 542 19.03 2.71 12.86
N LEU A 543 20.17 3.23 12.41
CA LEU A 543 21.43 2.48 12.39
C LEU A 543 21.83 2.05 13.82
N LYS A 544 21.70 2.92 14.81
CA LYS A 544 21.98 2.63 16.22
C LYS A 544 21.09 1.52 16.76
N LYS A 545 19.80 1.50 16.41
CA LYS A 545 18.89 0.40 16.78
C LYS A 545 19.35 -0.94 16.22
N ILE A 546 19.89 -0.96 14.99
CA ILE A 546 20.29 -2.18 14.28
C ILE A 546 21.68 -2.66 14.69
N PHE A 547 22.68 -1.77 14.69
CA PHE A 547 24.07 -2.09 14.96
C PHE A 547 24.41 -2.08 16.45
N LYS A 548 23.62 -1.37 17.27
CA LYS A 548 23.73 -1.22 18.74
C LYS A 548 24.97 -0.47 19.23
N ARG A 549 26.11 -0.60 18.55
CA ARG A 549 27.40 0.02 18.88
C ARG A 549 28.00 0.68 17.64
N ASN A 550 28.99 1.54 17.86
CA ASN A 550 29.78 2.19 16.81
C ASN A 550 28.91 2.97 15.80
N VAL A 551 27.88 3.66 16.28
CA VAL A 551 27.06 4.57 15.49
C VAL A 551 27.09 5.93 16.15
N ASP A 552 27.47 6.94 15.39
CA ASP A 552 27.48 8.33 15.83
C ASP A 552 26.10 8.94 15.68
N THR A 553 25.52 9.51 16.73
CA THR A 553 24.15 10.05 16.65
C THR A 553 24.04 11.38 15.91
N GLU A 554 25.17 12.06 15.66
CA GLU A 554 25.22 13.34 14.95
C GLU A 554 25.39 13.16 13.45
N LEU A 555 26.01 12.05 13.00
CA LEU A 555 26.27 11.80 11.58
C LEU A 555 25.08 11.12 10.88
N PRO A 556 24.69 11.55 9.68
CA PRO A 556 23.74 10.79 8.87
C PRO A 556 24.42 9.57 8.23
N GLY A 557 23.64 8.53 7.91
CA GLY A 557 24.10 7.32 7.23
C GLY A 557 24.34 7.47 5.72
N VAL A 558 24.86 8.61 5.25
CA VAL A 558 25.00 8.91 3.81
C VAL A 558 26.03 8.03 3.09
N ARG A 559 27.07 7.57 3.80
CA ARG A 559 28.13 6.67 3.31
C ARG A 559 27.86 5.21 3.72
N PHE A 560 26.69 4.91 4.25
CA PHE A 560 26.34 3.55 4.62
C PHE A 560 26.24 2.68 3.36
N ASP A 561 27.19 1.77 3.17
CA ASP A 561 27.19 0.82 2.07
C ASP A 561 26.33 -0.39 2.43
N LEU A 562 25.18 -0.55 1.76
CA LEU A 562 24.28 -1.68 1.98
C LEU A 562 24.92 -3.03 1.65
N GLU A 563 25.94 -3.08 0.79
CA GLU A 563 26.61 -4.32 0.37
C GLU A 563 27.77 -4.73 1.30
N ALA A 564 28.20 -3.85 2.21
CA ALA A 564 29.41 -4.08 3.00
C ALA A 564 29.21 -5.11 4.13
N GLY A 565 30.13 -6.07 4.23
CA GLY A 565 30.23 -6.99 5.37
C GLY A 565 28.91 -7.68 5.72
N ASP A 566 28.44 -7.48 6.96
CA ASP A 566 27.18 -8.04 7.47
C ASP A 566 25.99 -7.06 7.37
N HIS A 567 26.14 -5.93 6.65
CA HIS A 567 25.08 -4.93 6.49
C HIS A 567 23.80 -5.50 5.86
N PRO A 568 23.85 -6.30 4.76
CA PRO A 568 22.65 -6.92 4.20
C PRO A 568 21.88 -7.83 5.17
N LEU A 569 22.61 -8.45 6.10
CA LEU A 569 22.06 -9.38 7.09
C LEU A 569 21.38 -8.63 8.25
N ARG A 570 21.80 -7.38 8.49
CA ARG A 570 21.29 -6.51 9.56
C ARG A 570 20.18 -5.59 9.08
N VAL A 571 20.41 -4.90 7.97
CA VAL A 571 19.48 -3.96 7.33
C VAL A 571 18.69 -4.70 6.26
N ARG A 572 17.48 -5.11 6.66
CA ARG A 572 16.60 -5.96 5.86
C ARG A 572 15.31 -5.23 5.53
N THR A 573 14.60 -5.71 4.52
CA THR A 573 13.26 -5.21 4.24
C THR A 573 12.26 -5.66 5.31
N SER A 574 11.11 -5.00 5.37
CA SER A 574 9.98 -5.44 6.19
C SER A 574 9.21 -6.63 5.61
N LEU A 575 9.63 -7.20 4.47
CA LEU A 575 8.88 -8.23 3.76
C LEU A 575 9.50 -9.62 3.95
N ALA A 576 8.64 -10.61 4.15
CA ALA A 576 9.05 -12.02 4.20
C ALA A 576 9.48 -12.52 2.81
N LYS A 577 10.38 -13.51 2.83
CA LYS A 577 10.87 -14.23 1.65
C LYS A 577 9.75 -14.76 0.76
N GLU A 578 10.02 -14.78 -0.53
CA GLU A 578 9.09 -15.27 -1.55
C GLU A 578 9.47 -16.66 -2.05
N ILE A 579 10.77 -16.89 -2.24
CA ILE A 579 11.37 -18.10 -2.78
C ILE A 579 12.51 -18.60 -1.89
N THR A 580 13.03 -19.79 -2.15
CA THR A 580 14.15 -20.39 -1.39
C THR A 580 15.50 -19.69 -1.61
N GLY A 581 15.63 -18.96 -2.71
CA GLY A 581 16.85 -18.26 -3.13
C GLY A 581 17.09 -18.41 -4.63
N PHE A 582 18.05 -17.66 -5.15
CA PHE A 582 18.54 -17.80 -6.51
C PHE A 582 19.52 -18.97 -6.63
N THR A 583 19.53 -19.60 -7.80
CA THR A 583 20.55 -20.61 -8.12
C THR A 583 21.92 -19.96 -8.27
N ASN A 584 23.00 -20.76 -8.16
CA ASN A 584 24.36 -20.23 -8.31
C ASN A 584 24.58 -19.57 -9.67
N SER A 585 24.03 -20.13 -10.75
CA SER A 585 24.10 -19.53 -12.09
C SER A 585 23.53 -18.10 -12.10
N ILE A 586 22.38 -17.88 -11.47
CA ILE A 586 21.74 -16.57 -11.42
C ILE A 586 22.55 -15.61 -10.54
N LYS A 587 23.11 -16.10 -9.42
CA LYS A 587 24.00 -15.30 -8.56
C LYS A 587 25.27 -14.88 -9.28
N ASP A 588 25.87 -15.80 -10.02
CA ASP A 588 27.07 -15.54 -10.83
C ASP A 588 26.77 -14.51 -11.92
N ASP A 589 25.60 -14.59 -12.56
CA ASP A 589 25.14 -13.59 -13.52
C ASP A 589 24.95 -12.21 -12.89
N ILE A 590 24.30 -12.14 -11.72
CA ILE A 590 24.13 -10.88 -10.99
C ILE A 590 25.50 -10.29 -10.59
N ASN A 591 26.41 -11.12 -10.09
CA ASN A 591 27.74 -10.69 -9.67
C ASN A 591 28.62 -10.28 -10.86
N ARG A 592 28.48 -10.94 -12.00
CA ARG A 592 29.21 -10.59 -13.23
C ARG A 592 28.76 -9.25 -13.78
N LYS A 593 27.44 -8.98 -13.79
CA LYS A 593 26.90 -7.73 -14.34
C LYS A 593 26.95 -6.57 -13.37
N ASN A 594 26.89 -6.84 -12.05
CA ASN A 594 26.77 -5.84 -10.99
C ASN A 594 25.73 -4.76 -11.30
N PHE A 595 24.54 -5.15 -11.73
CA PHE A 595 23.51 -4.23 -12.21
C PHE A 595 22.40 -3.99 -11.19
N GLY A 596 22.08 -2.72 -10.95
CA GLY A 596 20.89 -2.28 -10.24
C GLY A 596 20.84 -2.52 -8.74
N PHE A 597 19.69 -2.17 -8.17
CA PHE A 597 19.30 -2.48 -6.81
C PHE A 597 18.57 -3.82 -6.80
N VAL A 598 19.29 -4.88 -6.43
CA VAL A 598 18.81 -6.27 -6.50
C VAL A 598 18.39 -6.74 -5.11
N PHE A 599 17.14 -7.10 -4.95
CA PHE A 599 16.65 -7.80 -3.77
C PHE A 599 16.87 -9.31 -3.90
N SER A 600 17.03 -9.99 -2.77
CA SER A 600 17.22 -11.44 -2.72
C SER A 600 16.42 -12.10 -1.60
N SER A 601 15.94 -13.29 -1.90
CA SER A 601 15.16 -14.14 -0.99
C SER A 601 16.02 -15.27 -0.39
N GLU A 602 17.33 -15.05 -0.27
CA GLU A 602 18.31 -16.07 0.08
C GLU A 602 18.17 -16.62 1.50
N ASN A 603 18.32 -17.92 1.66
CA ASN A 603 18.50 -18.55 2.96
C ASN A 603 19.82 -18.10 3.61
N ALA A 604 19.69 -17.33 4.69
CA ALA A 604 20.80 -16.81 5.46
C ALA A 604 20.47 -16.91 6.95
N ALA A 605 21.50 -17.03 7.76
CA ALA A 605 21.41 -16.98 9.21
C ALA A 605 22.38 -15.92 9.73
N PHE A 606 21.94 -15.19 10.75
CA PHE A 606 22.74 -14.14 11.38
C PHE A 606 22.54 -14.19 12.90
N ASN A 607 23.64 -14.21 13.65
CA ASN A 607 23.64 -14.38 15.11
C ASN A 607 22.80 -15.57 15.61
N GLY A 608 22.87 -16.71 14.92
CA GLY A 608 22.14 -17.93 15.29
C GLY A 608 20.64 -17.92 14.97
N LEU A 609 20.13 -16.88 14.32
CA LEU A 609 18.74 -16.77 13.88
C LEU A 609 18.66 -16.85 12.35
N ASN A 610 17.69 -17.62 11.86
CA ASN A 610 17.37 -17.65 10.44
C ASN A 610 16.73 -16.33 10.02
N ILE A 611 17.23 -15.75 8.94
CA ILE A 611 16.63 -14.58 8.32
C ILE A 611 15.43 -15.06 7.51
N THR A 612 14.25 -14.53 7.81
CA THR A 612 13.00 -14.79 7.07
C THR A 612 12.62 -13.65 6.13
N ASP A 613 13.37 -12.55 6.17
CA ASP A 613 13.09 -11.33 5.43
C ASP A 613 13.87 -11.29 4.12
N ILE A 614 13.36 -10.52 3.16
CA ILE A 614 14.07 -10.21 1.92
C ILE A 614 15.22 -9.25 2.21
N MET A 615 16.39 -9.55 1.64
CA MET A 615 17.64 -8.81 1.82
C MET A 615 18.02 -8.05 0.54
N VAL A 616 18.94 -7.10 0.67
CA VAL A 616 19.58 -6.44 -0.47
C VAL A 616 20.80 -7.26 -0.89
N TYR A 617 20.91 -7.57 -2.16
CA TYR A 617 22.05 -8.32 -2.73
C TYR A 617 23.02 -7.41 -3.48
N LYS A 618 22.50 -6.41 -4.21
CA LYS A 618 23.26 -5.35 -4.89
C LYS A 618 22.53 -4.02 -4.75
N ALA A 619 23.28 -2.93 -4.74
CA ALA A 619 22.79 -1.55 -4.65
C ALA A 619 23.62 -0.67 -5.60
N ARG A 620 23.33 -0.76 -6.90
CA ARG A 620 24.08 -0.10 -7.99
C ARG A 620 23.22 0.88 -8.81
N ASN A 621 23.81 1.98 -9.24
CA ASN A 621 23.19 2.94 -10.17
C ASN A 621 23.46 2.54 -11.64
N LEU A 622 23.11 3.39 -12.61
CA LEU A 622 23.38 3.16 -14.03
C LEU A 622 24.70 3.78 -14.53
N LEU A 623 25.52 4.36 -13.65
CA LEU A 623 26.86 4.81 -14.02
C LEU A 623 27.76 3.59 -14.19
N TYR A 624 28.10 3.30 -15.45
CA TYR A 624 28.93 2.16 -15.81
C TYR A 624 30.39 2.59 -15.93
N ASP A 625 31.25 1.98 -15.12
CA ASP A 625 32.69 2.14 -15.21
C ASP A 625 33.21 1.17 -16.27
N THR A 626 33.67 1.70 -17.41
CA THR A 626 34.19 0.88 -18.52
C THR A 626 35.53 0.22 -18.22
N GLU A 627 36.32 0.76 -17.30
CA GLU A 627 37.62 0.20 -16.93
C GLU A 627 37.45 -0.98 -15.97
N LEU A 628 36.56 -0.83 -14.98
CA LEU A 628 36.26 -1.88 -14.01
C LEU A 628 35.19 -2.86 -14.51
N GLY A 629 34.45 -2.51 -15.56
CA GLY A 629 33.38 -3.33 -16.13
C GLY A 629 32.18 -3.52 -15.20
N VAL A 630 31.90 -2.55 -14.32
CA VAL A 630 30.87 -2.65 -13.28
C VAL A 630 30.11 -1.34 -13.11
N TYR A 631 28.88 -1.43 -12.61
CA TYR A 631 28.12 -0.25 -12.21
C TYR A 631 28.52 0.25 -10.81
N GLU A 632 28.38 1.56 -10.61
CA GLU A 632 28.81 2.21 -9.38
C GLU A 632 27.85 1.93 -8.20
N PRO A 633 28.38 1.70 -6.97
CA PRO A 633 27.57 1.69 -5.76
C PRO A 633 26.84 3.02 -5.50
N ILE A 634 25.55 2.95 -5.16
CA ILE A 634 24.72 4.15 -4.91
C ILE A 634 25.22 5.02 -3.75
N TYR A 635 25.92 4.41 -2.77
CA TYR A 635 26.42 5.15 -1.61
C TYR A 635 27.49 6.17 -2.02
N LYS A 636 28.24 5.92 -3.10
CA LYS A 636 29.27 6.85 -3.59
C LYS A 636 28.62 8.15 -4.07
N THR A 637 27.59 8.05 -4.89
CA THR A 637 26.78 9.21 -5.31
C THR A 637 26.15 9.93 -4.12
N GLN A 638 25.61 9.19 -3.15
CA GLN A 638 25.00 9.77 -1.94
C GLN A 638 26.01 10.58 -1.10
N VAL A 639 27.16 10.00 -0.77
CA VAL A 639 28.16 10.67 0.06
C VAL A 639 28.84 11.81 -0.68
N THR A 640 29.12 11.68 -1.97
CA THR A 640 29.66 12.78 -2.79
C THR A 640 28.71 13.97 -2.79
N THR A 641 27.41 13.73 -2.99
CA THR A 641 26.37 14.78 -2.94
C THR A 641 26.29 15.43 -1.55
N TYR A 642 26.41 14.63 -0.49
CA TYR A 642 26.43 15.15 0.87
C TYR A 642 27.66 16.02 1.16
N ILE A 643 28.85 15.57 0.76
CA ILE A 643 30.11 16.32 0.94
C ILE A 643 30.02 17.67 0.22
N GLU A 644 29.53 17.69 -1.02
CA GLU A 644 29.35 18.93 -1.79
C GLU A 644 28.41 19.91 -1.08
N ARG A 645 27.25 19.43 -0.60
CA ARG A 645 26.26 20.26 0.09
C ARG A 645 26.80 20.80 1.42
N VAL A 646 27.49 19.98 2.20
CA VAL A 646 28.15 20.43 3.43
C VAL A 646 29.27 21.42 3.12
N LEU A 647 30.05 21.20 2.06
CA LEU A 647 31.09 22.12 1.63
C LEU A 647 30.48 23.47 1.23
N ARG A 648 29.44 23.49 0.39
CA ARG A 648 28.73 24.71 0.00
C ARG A 648 28.31 25.52 1.23
N HIS A 649 27.65 24.86 2.18
CA HIS A 649 27.17 25.51 3.40
C HIS A 649 28.28 25.95 4.35
N ALA A 650 29.27 25.10 4.61
CA ALA A 650 30.38 25.42 5.52
C ALA A 650 31.28 26.54 4.99
N THR A 651 31.36 26.68 3.67
CA THR A 651 32.22 27.68 3.01
C THR A 651 31.50 28.96 2.61
N GLY A 652 30.16 29.00 2.72
CA GLY A 652 29.34 30.12 2.29
C GLY A 652 29.39 30.31 0.77
N ASP A 653 28.93 29.28 0.04
CA ASP A 653 28.94 29.18 -1.42
C ASP A 653 30.34 29.14 -2.03
N PHE A 654 31.14 28.15 -1.61
CA PHE A 654 32.42 27.80 -2.24
C PHE A 654 33.44 28.95 -2.27
N LYS A 655 33.53 29.73 -1.19
CA LYS A 655 34.58 30.75 -1.03
C LYS A 655 35.94 30.10 -0.82
N GLN A 656 36.93 30.50 -1.61
CA GLN A 656 38.27 29.89 -1.66
C GLN A 656 38.94 29.75 -0.29
N ASP A 657 39.02 30.83 0.50
CA ASP A 657 39.67 30.81 1.82
C ASP A 657 39.01 29.81 2.79
N ASN A 658 37.69 29.67 2.69
CA ASN A 658 36.94 28.75 3.52
C ASN A 658 37.09 27.31 3.05
N ILE A 659 37.27 27.06 1.74
CA ILE A 659 37.60 25.73 1.20
C ILE A 659 38.94 25.27 1.76
N ILE A 660 39.97 26.14 1.74
CA ILE A 660 41.28 25.82 2.31
C ILE A 660 41.16 25.49 3.80
N LYS A 661 40.36 26.27 4.56
CA LYS A 661 40.09 26.00 5.97
C LYS A 661 39.35 24.69 6.19
N PHE A 662 38.39 24.35 5.33
CA PHE A 662 37.58 23.13 5.40
C PHE A 662 38.44 21.87 5.32
N PHE A 663 39.43 21.88 4.43
CA PHE A 663 40.35 20.75 4.20
C PHE A 663 41.68 20.83 4.96
N SER A 664 41.87 21.86 5.81
CA SER A 664 43.09 22.02 6.60
C SER A 664 43.28 20.90 7.64
N ASN A 665 44.52 20.67 8.06
CA ASN A 665 44.88 19.72 9.13
C ASN A 665 44.54 20.24 10.54
N ASN A 666 43.79 21.34 10.66
CA ASN A 666 43.32 21.82 11.95
C ASN A 666 42.34 20.78 12.55
N PRO A 667 42.47 20.39 13.83
CA PRO A 667 41.54 19.47 14.48
C PRO A 667 40.06 19.90 14.42
N GLN A 668 39.80 21.20 14.28
CA GLN A 668 38.45 21.78 14.16
C GLN A 668 37.95 21.90 12.71
N SER A 669 38.77 21.55 11.71
CA SER A 669 38.33 21.52 10.31
C SER A 669 37.29 20.42 10.10
N GLN A 670 36.41 20.60 9.11
CA GLN A 670 35.36 19.62 8.85
C GLN A 670 35.95 18.27 8.40
N LYS A 671 37.02 18.28 7.58
CA LYS A 671 37.74 17.06 7.19
C LYS A 671 38.30 16.31 8.41
N SER A 672 38.96 17.02 9.34
CA SER A 672 39.52 16.41 10.54
C SER A 672 38.45 15.83 11.46
N LEU A 673 37.31 16.52 11.60
CA LEU A 673 36.17 16.03 12.38
C LEU A 673 35.56 14.75 11.78
N TRP A 674 35.46 14.65 10.46
CA TRP A 674 35.05 13.41 9.78
C TRP A 674 36.08 12.30 9.95
N ALA A 675 37.38 12.61 9.80
CA ALA A 675 38.44 11.64 9.96
C ALA A 675 38.55 11.09 11.39
N GLY A 676 38.19 11.89 12.40
CA GLY A 676 38.16 11.47 13.81
C GLY A 676 37.04 10.47 14.15
N LYS A 677 36.09 10.24 13.25
CA LYS A 677 34.92 9.35 13.44
C LYS A 677 34.93 8.14 12.47
N ARG A 678 36.10 7.73 11.97
CA ARG A 678 36.27 6.66 10.94
C ARG A 678 35.79 5.27 11.38
N ASP A 679 35.80 5.01 12.68
CA ASP A 679 35.41 3.72 13.28
C ASP A 679 33.88 3.52 13.38
N GLN A 680 33.10 4.56 13.06
CA GLN A 680 31.65 4.55 13.11
C GLN A 680 31.06 3.96 11.83
N VAL A 681 29.96 3.21 11.96
CA VAL A 681 29.20 2.60 10.85
C VAL A 681 28.66 3.65 9.89
N ASN A 682 28.31 4.83 10.39
CA ASN A 682 27.82 5.99 9.62
C ASN A 682 28.91 7.07 9.44
N SER A 683 30.18 6.67 9.45
CA SER A 683 31.29 7.57 9.14
C SER A 683 31.14 8.15 7.73
N ILE A 684 31.38 9.46 7.57
CA ILE A 684 31.37 10.13 6.25
C ILE A 684 32.62 9.76 5.45
N ILE A 685 33.74 9.59 6.15
CA ILE A 685 35.01 9.08 5.63
C ILE A 685 35.29 7.82 6.44
N SER A 686 35.20 6.65 5.81
CA SER A 686 35.50 5.36 6.47
C SER A 686 37.01 5.03 6.39
N GLU A 687 37.42 3.91 7.00
CA GLU A 687 38.75 3.36 6.76
C GLU A 687 38.96 3.07 5.26
N GLY A 688 40.12 3.47 4.72
CA GLY A 688 40.44 3.36 3.30
C GLY A 688 39.91 4.50 2.42
N ASP A 689 39.06 5.38 2.96
CA ASP A 689 38.60 6.58 2.26
C ASP A 689 39.49 7.81 2.56
N ASP A 690 39.62 8.70 1.60
CA ASP A 690 40.22 10.03 1.78
C ASP A 690 39.58 11.06 0.86
N ILE A 691 39.75 12.34 1.18
CA ILE A 691 39.29 13.45 0.35
C ILE A 691 40.45 14.43 0.18
N SER A 692 40.91 14.61 -1.06
CA SER A 692 41.85 15.66 -1.45
C SER A 692 41.18 16.70 -2.34
N TYR A 693 41.84 17.84 -2.50
CA TYR A 693 41.36 18.92 -3.34
C TYR A 693 42.51 19.58 -4.10
N VAL A 694 42.21 20.06 -5.30
CA VAL A 694 43.12 20.85 -6.14
C VAL A 694 42.36 22.09 -6.59
N ILE A 695 42.95 23.26 -6.37
CA ILE A 695 42.39 24.54 -6.82
C ILE A 695 43.15 24.99 -8.06
N ASP A 696 42.43 25.10 -9.16
CA ASP A 696 42.88 25.80 -10.36
C ASP A 696 42.47 27.27 -10.25
N GLU A 697 43.40 28.10 -9.79
CA GLU A 697 43.19 29.54 -9.65
C GLU A 697 43.04 30.26 -10.99
N ALA A 698 43.52 29.69 -12.11
CA ALA A 698 43.38 30.31 -13.42
C ALA A 698 41.92 30.21 -13.89
N ASN A 699 41.35 29.00 -13.81
CA ASN A 699 39.99 28.72 -14.26
C ASN A 699 38.92 28.95 -13.18
N GLY A 700 39.32 29.12 -11.91
CA GLY A 700 38.38 29.31 -10.80
C GLY A 700 37.62 28.04 -10.42
N ILE A 701 38.25 26.88 -10.63
CA ILE A 701 37.65 25.56 -10.40
C ILE A 701 38.39 24.88 -9.25
N CYS A 702 37.63 24.31 -8.32
CA CYS A 702 38.12 23.39 -7.30
C CYS A 702 37.72 21.98 -7.70
N THR A 703 38.69 21.10 -7.92
CA THR A 703 38.45 19.67 -8.11
C THR A 703 38.64 18.97 -6.78
N LEU A 704 37.64 18.22 -6.34
CA LEU A 704 37.70 17.34 -5.17
C LEU A 704 37.92 15.91 -5.65
N ASP A 705 38.95 15.26 -5.12
CA ASP A 705 39.23 13.85 -5.37
C ASP A 705 38.79 13.06 -4.14
N ILE A 706 37.67 12.36 -4.26
CA ILE A 706 37.11 11.53 -3.20
C ILE A 706 37.53 10.09 -3.46
N THR A 707 38.43 9.57 -2.62
CA THR A 707 38.91 8.20 -2.72
C THR A 707 38.04 7.28 -1.89
N PHE A 708 37.52 6.22 -2.53
CA PHE A 708 36.75 5.14 -1.90
C PHE A 708 37.51 3.82 -2.05
N ASN A 709 38.22 3.39 -1.00
CA ASN A 709 39.00 2.15 -1.02
C ASN A 709 39.89 1.99 -2.27
N GLY A 710 40.55 3.07 -2.70
CA GLY A 710 41.43 3.12 -3.87
C GLY A 710 40.77 3.49 -5.20
N ASN A 711 39.44 3.54 -5.30
CA ASN A 711 38.74 4.09 -6.46
C ASN A 711 38.50 5.59 -6.25
N VAL A 712 39.05 6.43 -7.12
CA VAL A 712 38.96 7.89 -7.02
C VAL A 712 37.77 8.39 -7.84
N LYS A 713 36.93 9.22 -7.20
CA LYS A 713 35.83 9.92 -7.84
C LYS A 713 36.08 11.42 -7.78
N ASN A 714 36.05 12.04 -8.95
CA ASN A 714 36.33 13.47 -9.09
C ASN A 714 35.01 14.25 -9.06
N LEU A 715 35.03 15.36 -8.33
CA LEU A 715 33.92 16.31 -8.26
C LEU A 715 34.45 17.72 -8.54
N GLU A 716 33.97 18.35 -9.60
CA GLU A 716 34.35 19.72 -9.96
C GLU A 716 33.35 20.73 -9.39
N ILE A 717 33.88 21.83 -8.87
CA ILE A 717 33.12 22.90 -8.22
C ILE A 717 33.66 24.25 -8.67
N GLU A 718 32.77 25.16 -9.08
CA GLU A 718 33.13 26.55 -9.38
C GLU A 718 33.33 27.36 -8.09
N ILE A 719 34.43 28.11 -8.00
CA ILE A 719 34.81 28.89 -6.81
C ILE A 719 34.34 30.34 -6.95
N ASN A 720 33.74 30.88 -5.89
CA ASN A 720 33.41 32.30 -5.81
C ASN A 720 34.62 33.14 -5.38
N ARG A 721 35.20 33.89 -6.33
CA ARG A 721 36.29 34.84 -6.08
C ARG A 721 35.75 36.15 -5.49
N LEU A 722 35.42 36.16 -4.20
CA LEU A 722 35.36 37.41 -3.42
C LEU A 722 36.65 37.53 -2.63
N THR A 723 37.68 38.09 -3.26
CA THR A 723 38.90 38.49 -2.56
C THR A 723 38.56 39.64 -1.63
N SER A 724 38.76 39.45 -0.32
CA SER A 724 38.76 40.50 0.70
C SER A 724 40.00 41.40 0.56
N ALA A 725 40.22 41.96 -0.63
CA ALA A 725 41.29 42.88 -0.98
C ALA A 725 40.72 44.02 -1.83
N GLY A 726 39.80 44.79 -1.24
CA GLY A 726 39.14 45.91 -1.91
C GLY A 726 38.53 46.93 -0.95
N ARG A 727 39.04 47.01 0.29
CA ARG A 727 38.75 48.09 1.24
C ARG A 727 40.06 48.76 1.66
N SER A 728 40.71 49.41 0.71
CA SER A 728 41.71 50.44 0.95
C SER A 728 41.99 51.17 -0.36
N ALA A 729 41.10 52.10 -0.70
CA ALA A 729 41.37 53.36 -1.41
C ALA A 729 40.13 54.23 -1.28
#